data_AF-A0A8B7R451-F1
#
_entry.id   AF-A0A8B7R451-F1
#
_cell.length_a   1.000
_cell.length_b   1.000
_cell.length_c   1.000
_cell.angle_alpha   90.00
_cell.angle_beta   90.00
_cell.angle_gamma   90.00
#
_symmetry.space_group_name_H-M   'P 1'
#
loop_
_entity.id
_entity.type
_entity.pdbx_description
1 polymer ?
#
loop_
_entity_poly.entity_id
_entity_poly.type
_entity_poly.pdbx_seq_one_letter_code
_entity_poly.pdbx_strand_id
1 'polypeptide(L)'
;DSWDGQHIPVLFSIFCGLLVAVSYHLSRQSSDPSVLFSLVQSKIFPKTEEKNPEDPLSEVKDPLPEKLRNSVSERLQSDLVVCIVIGVLYFAIHVSTVFTVLQPALKYVLYALVGFVGFVTHYVLPQVRKQLPWHCFSHPLLKTVEYNQYEVRNAATMMWFEKLHVWLLFVEKNIIYPLIVLNELSSSAETIASPKKLDTELGALMITIAGLKLLRSSFSSPTYQYVTVVFTVLFFKIDYEAFSETMLLDLFFMSILFNKLWELLYKLQFVYTYIAPWQITWGSAFHAFAQPFAVPHSAMLFVQAAVSAFFSTPLNPFLGSAIFITSYVRPVKFWERDYNTKRVDHSNTRLASQLDRNPGSDDNNLNSIFYEHLTRSLQHSLCGDLLLGRWGNYSTGDCFILASDYLNALVHLIEIGNGLVTFQLRGLEFRGTYCQQREVEAITEGVEEDEGFCCCEPGHIPHVLSFNAAFSQRWLAWEVIVTKYILEGYSITDNSAASMLQVFDLRKVLTTYYVKGIIYYVTTSSKLEEWLANETMQEGLRLCADRNYVDVDPTFNPNIDEDYDHRLAGISRESFCVIYLNWIEYCSSRRAKPLDVDKESSLVTLCYGLCVLGRRALGTASHHMSSNLESFLYGLHALFKGDFRISSIRDEWIFADMELLRKVVVPGIRMSIKLHQDHFTSPDEYDDPTVLYEAIVSHEKNLVIAHEGDPAWRSAVLANSPSLLALRHVMDDGTNEYKIIMLNRRYLSFRVIKVNKECVRGLWAGQQQELVFLRNRNPERGSIQNAKQALRNMINSSCDQPIGYPIFVSPLTTSYSDSHDQLKKILGGPISLGNIRNFIVSTWHRLRKGCGAGCNSGGNIEDSDTGGGTSCTSNNATTANDPHSSVIQGSTGNPGQGLGAGLHPPVTSYPPTLGNMKQNYMYIVSLLAVGFSWYVCSLYLFKIQIVDPSQILDGINLSKRKELQWPDEGIRLKAGRNSWKDWSPQEGMEGHVIHRWVPCSRDPGTRSHIDKTVLLVQIDDKYVTVIETGVLELGAEV
;
A
#
# COMPACT_ATOMS: atom_id res chain seq x y z
N ASP A 1 6.44 58.74 -26.34
CA ASP A 1 5.23 59.36 -25.77
C ASP A 1 5.08 58.97 -24.31
N SER A 2 4.95 59.97 -23.45
CA SER A 2 4.72 59.81 -22.01
C SER A 2 3.45 59.00 -21.76
N TRP A 3 3.50 58.05 -20.83
CA TRP A 3 2.31 57.35 -20.34
C TRP A 3 1.30 58.38 -19.84
N ASP A 4 0.19 58.58 -20.54
CA ASP A 4 -0.96 59.31 -19.98
C ASP A 4 -1.52 58.48 -18.82
N GLY A 5 -1.52 59.05 -17.61
CA GLY A 5 -1.85 58.39 -16.34
C GLY A 5 -3.27 57.81 -16.20
N GLN A 6 -4.03 57.70 -17.29
CA GLN A 6 -5.37 57.12 -17.33
C GLN A 6 -5.45 55.78 -18.10
N HIS A 7 -4.42 55.39 -18.88
CA HIS A 7 -4.47 54.16 -19.68
C HIS A 7 -3.19 53.33 -19.60
N ILE A 8 -3.34 52.06 -19.22
CA ILE A 8 -2.26 51.06 -19.29
C ILE A 8 -2.01 50.72 -20.77
N PRO A 9 -0.76 50.73 -21.26
CA PRO A 9 -0.45 50.34 -22.63
C PRO A 9 -0.95 48.93 -22.95
N VAL A 10 -1.67 48.78 -24.08
CA VAL A 10 -2.25 47.49 -24.50
C VAL A 10 -1.16 46.44 -24.69
N LEU A 11 -0.01 46.80 -25.27
CA LEU A 11 1.13 45.90 -25.46
C LEU A 11 1.70 45.37 -24.13
N PHE A 12 1.77 46.22 -23.10
CA PHE A 12 2.21 45.81 -21.78
C PHE A 12 1.20 44.85 -21.13
N SER A 13 -0.09 45.07 -21.36
CA SER A 13 -1.14 44.16 -20.88
C SER A 13 -1.11 42.80 -21.59
N ILE A 14 -0.82 42.78 -22.90
CA ILE A 14 -0.60 41.52 -23.66
C ILE A 14 0.59 40.77 -23.07
N PHE A 15 1.70 41.47 -22.80
CA PHE A 15 2.87 40.89 -22.15
C PHE A 15 2.52 40.27 -20.80
N CYS A 16 1.80 40.98 -19.93
CA CYS A 16 1.37 40.48 -18.63
C CYS A 16 0.46 39.24 -18.72
N GLY A 17 -0.51 39.22 -19.63
CA GLY A 17 -1.37 38.06 -19.88
C GLY A 17 -0.58 36.84 -20.35
N LEU A 18 0.33 37.03 -21.32
CA LEU A 18 1.23 35.98 -21.81
C LEU A 18 2.21 35.50 -20.73
N LEU A 19 2.73 36.40 -19.90
CA LEU A 19 3.65 36.07 -18.82
C LEU A 19 3.00 35.10 -17.83
N VAL A 20 1.75 35.32 -17.43
CA VAL A 20 1.01 34.40 -16.54
C VAL A 20 0.76 33.06 -17.24
N ALA A 21 0.32 33.06 -18.49
CA ALA A 21 0.06 31.84 -19.26
C ALA A 21 1.33 30.99 -19.46
N VAL A 22 2.45 31.62 -19.85
CA VAL A 22 3.74 30.95 -20.02
C VAL A 22 4.28 30.44 -18.69
N SER A 23 4.17 31.22 -17.61
CA SER A 23 4.57 30.79 -16.27
C SER A 23 3.76 29.57 -15.79
N TYR A 24 2.45 29.56 -16.06
CA TYR A 24 1.58 28.42 -15.78
C TYR A 24 2.03 27.17 -16.57
N HIS A 25 2.26 27.31 -17.88
CA HIS A 25 2.72 26.19 -18.70
C HIS A 25 4.09 25.64 -18.26
N LEU A 26 5.07 26.51 -18.03
CA LEU A 26 6.41 26.12 -17.58
C LEU A 26 6.40 25.48 -16.18
N SER A 27 5.45 25.84 -15.32
CA SER A 27 5.29 25.19 -14.01
C SER A 27 4.76 23.75 -14.12
N ARG A 28 4.17 23.37 -15.26
CA ARG A 28 3.54 22.06 -15.52
C ARG A 28 4.41 21.12 -16.36
N GLN A 29 5.56 21.57 -16.83
CA GLN A 29 6.52 20.74 -17.56
C GLN A 29 7.47 20.03 -16.58
N SER A 30 7.75 18.75 -16.85
CA SER A 30 8.76 17.97 -16.12
C SER A 30 10.16 18.32 -16.61
N SER A 31 11.15 18.24 -15.72
CA SER A 31 12.56 18.38 -16.08
C SER A 31 13.07 17.24 -16.97
N ASP A 32 12.47 16.05 -16.89
CA ASP A 32 12.77 14.93 -17.77
C ASP A 32 11.91 15.00 -19.06
N PRO A 33 12.52 15.18 -20.24
CA PRO A 33 11.80 15.22 -21.51
C PRO A 33 11.57 13.84 -22.13
N SER A 34 12.05 12.75 -21.51
CA SER A 34 12.01 11.38 -22.07
C SER A 34 10.61 10.92 -22.48
N VAL A 35 9.61 11.14 -21.61
CA VAL A 35 8.22 10.74 -21.85
C VAL A 35 7.62 11.55 -23.01
N LEU A 36 7.89 12.86 -23.05
CA LEU A 36 7.45 13.75 -24.13
C LEU A 36 8.05 13.33 -25.47
N PHE A 37 9.36 13.06 -25.51
CA PHE A 37 10.02 12.55 -26.71
C PHE A 37 9.46 11.19 -27.13
N SER A 38 9.15 10.30 -26.18
CA SER A 38 8.54 8.99 -26.49
C SER A 38 7.15 9.14 -27.11
N LEU A 39 6.36 10.12 -26.63
CA LEU A 39 5.04 10.44 -27.18
C LEU A 39 5.18 10.97 -28.62
N VAL A 40 6.09 11.93 -28.83
CA VAL A 40 6.40 12.48 -30.16
C VAL A 40 6.86 11.37 -31.10
N GLN A 41 7.79 10.52 -30.67
CA GLN A 41 8.28 9.38 -31.46
C GLN A 41 7.15 8.42 -31.81
N SER A 42 6.26 8.08 -30.87
CA SER A 42 5.13 7.17 -31.13
C SER A 42 4.12 7.71 -32.13
N LYS A 43 3.96 9.05 -32.20
CA LYS A 43 3.06 9.72 -33.14
C LYS A 43 3.69 9.89 -34.52
N ILE A 44 5.01 10.08 -34.59
CA ILE A 44 5.75 10.25 -35.86
C ILE A 44 6.10 8.89 -36.49
N PHE A 45 6.47 7.90 -35.68
CA PHE A 45 6.88 6.56 -36.09
C PHE A 45 6.05 5.49 -35.33
N PRO A 46 4.84 5.15 -35.79
CA PRO A 46 4.07 4.06 -35.21
C PRO A 46 4.83 2.74 -35.45
N LYS A 47 5.38 2.15 -34.38
CA LYS A 47 5.98 0.81 -34.46
C LYS A 47 4.89 -0.23 -34.62
N THR A 48 4.93 -1.00 -35.70
CA THR A 48 4.21 -2.27 -35.83
C THR A 48 4.89 -3.29 -34.91
N GLU A 49 4.28 -3.65 -33.78
CA GLU A 49 4.81 -4.73 -32.94
C GLU A 49 4.50 -6.08 -33.59
N GLU A 50 5.53 -6.79 -34.04
CA GLU A 50 5.43 -8.21 -34.42
C GLU A 50 5.17 -9.03 -33.14
N LYS A 51 3.93 -9.50 -32.97
CA LYS A 51 3.61 -10.52 -31.96
C LYS A 51 4.15 -11.87 -32.44
N ASN A 52 5.18 -12.38 -31.79
CA ASN A 52 5.55 -13.79 -31.92
C ASN A 52 4.51 -14.65 -31.16
N PRO A 53 3.77 -15.55 -31.83
CA PRO A 53 2.71 -16.34 -31.21
C PRO A 53 3.22 -17.48 -30.30
N GLU A 54 4.52 -17.79 -30.31
CA GLU A 54 5.11 -18.89 -29.54
C GLU A 54 5.70 -18.48 -28.18
N ASP A 55 5.65 -17.19 -27.81
CA ASP A 55 6.16 -16.72 -26.52
C ASP A 55 4.99 -16.49 -25.54
N PRO A 56 4.73 -17.40 -24.57
CA PRO A 56 3.68 -17.23 -23.55
C PRO A 56 3.91 -16.00 -22.66
N LEU A 57 5.09 -15.37 -22.73
CA LEU A 57 5.39 -14.08 -22.07
C LEU A 57 4.79 -12.86 -22.79
N SER A 58 4.21 -13.04 -23.98
CA SER A 58 3.59 -11.96 -24.76
C SER A 58 2.16 -11.58 -24.32
N GLU A 59 1.53 -12.37 -23.45
CA GLU A 59 0.14 -12.13 -23.03
C GLU A 59 -0.02 -11.06 -21.94
N VAL A 60 1.00 -10.81 -21.12
CA VAL A 60 0.94 -9.82 -20.02
C VAL A 60 1.83 -8.62 -20.31
N LYS A 61 1.37 -7.74 -21.22
CA LYS A 61 2.05 -6.46 -21.50
C LYS A 61 1.76 -5.44 -20.39
N ASP A 62 2.81 -4.80 -19.89
CA ASP A 62 2.70 -3.74 -18.87
C ASP A 62 1.84 -2.56 -19.39
N PRO A 63 0.69 -2.25 -18.77
CA PRO A 63 -0.20 -1.18 -19.24
C PRO A 63 0.29 0.23 -18.86
N LEU A 64 1.26 0.33 -17.95
CA LEU A 64 1.68 1.59 -17.35
C LEU A 64 2.33 2.58 -18.34
N PRO A 65 3.23 2.17 -19.26
CA PRO A 65 3.83 3.08 -20.23
C PRO A 65 2.81 3.72 -21.16
N GLU A 66 1.79 2.97 -21.57
CA GLU A 66 0.70 3.48 -22.40
C GLU A 66 -0.19 4.46 -21.62
N LYS A 67 -0.53 4.12 -20.36
CA LYS A 67 -1.26 5.03 -19.47
C LYS A 67 -0.51 6.35 -19.26
N LEU A 68 0.80 6.32 -19.04
CA LEU A 68 1.62 7.53 -18.85
C LEU A 68 1.63 8.41 -20.10
N ARG A 69 1.81 7.81 -21.29
CA ARG A 69 1.75 8.54 -22.56
C ARG A 69 0.38 9.21 -22.76
N ASN A 70 -0.70 8.50 -22.43
CA ASN A 70 -2.05 9.03 -22.52
C ASN A 70 -2.26 10.20 -21.54
N SER A 71 -1.84 10.07 -20.27
CA SER A 71 -1.91 11.15 -19.28
C SER A 71 -1.16 12.41 -19.73
N VAL A 72 0.06 12.26 -20.26
CA VAL A 72 0.85 13.41 -20.78
C VAL A 72 0.17 14.04 -22.00
N SER A 73 -0.39 13.22 -22.91
CA SER A 73 -1.13 13.72 -24.07
C SER A 73 -2.37 14.52 -23.67
N GLU A 74 -3.20 13.98 -22.76
CA GLU A 74 -4.40 14.65 -22.25
C GLU A 74 -4.04 15.97 -21.55
N ARG A 75 -2.96 15.94 -20.76
CA ARG A 75 -2.45 17.12 -20.06
C ARG A 75 -2.00 18.21 -21.02
N LEU A 76 -1.22 17.89 -22.06
CA LEU A 76 -0.79 18.89 -23.05
C LEU A 76 -1.96 19.53 -23.80
N GLN A 77 -3.00 18.75 -24.12
CA GLN A 77 -4.21 19.29 -24.73
C GLN A 77 -4.95 20.23 -23.78
N SER A 78 -5.09 19.84 -22.51
CA SER A 78 -5.71 20.68 -21.48
C SER A 78 -4.91 21.95 -21.25
N ASP A 79 -3.58 21.86 -21.20
CA ASP A 79 -2.69 23.00 -20.98
C ASP A 79 -2.80 24.02 -22.11
N LEU A 80 -2.92 23.58 -23.37
CA LEU A 80 -3.13 24.48 -24.50
C LEU A 80 -4.41 25.32 -24.33
N VAL A 81 -5.53 24.68 -23.97
CA VAL A 81 -6.80 25.36 -23.76
C VAL A 81 -6.74 26.30 -22.56
N VAL A 82 -6.23 25.81 -21.42
CA VAL A 82 -6.16 26.59 -20.18
C VAL A 82 -5.21 27.78 -20.31
N CYS A 83 -4.08 27.64 -21.01
CA CYS A 83 -3.15 28.75 -21.24
C CYS A 83 -3.79 29.87 -22.09
N ILE A 84 -4.59 29.53 -23.10
CA ILE A 84 -5.34 30.53 -23.89
C ILE A 84 -6.34 31.26 -22.99
N VAL A 85 -7.12 30.52 -22.18
CA VAL A 85 -8.10 31.10 -21.26
C VAL A 85 -7.43 32.01 -20.23
N ILE A 86 -6.36 31.54 -19.57
CA ILE A 86 -5.57 32.31 -18.61
C ILE A 86 -5.01 33.57 -19.29
N GLY A 87 -4.42 33.44 -20.47
CA GLY A 87 -3.84 34.55 -21.22
C GLY A 87 -4.87 35.64 -21.53
N VAL A 88 -6.05 35.26 -22.05
CA VAL A 88 -7.14 36.19 -22.36
C VAL A 88 -7.73 36.81 -21.09
N LEU A 89 -7.94 36.01 -20.04
CA LEU A 89 -8.55 36.46 -18.79
C LEU A 89 -7.65 37.48 -18.07
N TYR A 90 -6.36 37.19 -17.90
CA TYR A 90 -5.44 38.12 -17.26
C TYR A 90 -5.10 39.33 -18.13
N PHE A 91 -5.09 39.17 -19.46
CA PHE A 91 -5.06 40.32 -20.36
C PHE A 91 -6.26 41.24 -20.12
N ALA A 92 -7.49 40.70 -20.08
CA ALA A 92 -8.70 41.49 -19.85
C ALA A 92 -8.69 42.18 -18.47
N ILE A 93 -8.26 41.48 -17.42
CA ILE A 93 -8.12 42.07 -16.07
C ILE A 93 -7.05 43.16 -16.06
N HIS A 94 -5.92 42.97 -16.74
CA HIS A 94 -4.84 43.95 -16.74
C HIS A 94 -5.14 45.19 -17.59
N VAL A 95 -5.83 45.02 -18.74
CA VAL A 95 -6.33 46.15 -19.55
C VAL A 95 -7.43 46.91 -18.80
N SER A 96 -8.21 46.21 -17.97
CA SER A 96 -9.20 46.88 -17.13
C SER A 96 -8.51 47.85 -16.19
N THR A 97 -9.15 48.99 -15.93
CA THR A 97 -8.62 50.04 -15.05
C THR A 97 -8.58 49.63 -13.57
N VAL A 98 -8.70 48.34 -13.25
CA VAL A 98 -8.75 47.82 -11.88
C VAL A 98 -7.45 48.11 -11.13
N PHE A 99 -6.30 47.91 -11.77
CA PHE A 99 -4.99 48.13 -11.14
C PHE A 99 -4.59 49.61 -11.03
N THR A 100 -5.31 50.52 -11.69
CA THR A 100 -5.07 51.97 -11.60
C THR A 100 -6.09 52.68 -10.71
N VAL A 101 -7.38 52.35 -10.84
CA VAL A 101 -8.48 53.05 -10.14
C VAL A 101 -8.64 52.59 -8.69
N LEU A 102 -8.41 51.30 -8.39
CA LEU A 102 -8.60 50.77 -7.03
C LEU A 102 -7.33 50.91 -6.15
N GLN A 103 -6.27 51.56 -6.64
CA GLN A 103 -5.11 51.87 -5.80
C GLN A 103 -5.42 53.04 -4.85
N PRO A 104 -4.91 53.02 -3.61
CA PRO A 104 -4.02 52.03 -3.00
C PRO A 104 -4.75 50.91 -2.24
N ALA A 105 -6.09 50.89 -2.20
CA ALA A 105 -6.84 49.92 -1.40
C ALA A 105 -6.63 48.47 -1.85
N LEU A 106 -6.58 48.23 -3.16
CA LEU A 106 -6.44 46.89 -3.75
C LEU A 106 -5.20 46.14 -3.24
N LYS A 107 -4.05 46.81 -3.14
CA LYS A 107 -2.79 46.16 -2.71
C LYS A 107 -2.88 45.60 -1.29
N TYR A 108 -3.44 46.38 -0.35
CA TYR A 108 -3.58 45.96 1.05
C TYR A 108 -4.60 44.83 1.19
N VAL A 109 -5.70 44.89 0.42
CA VAL A 109 -6.70 43.81 0.38
C VAL A 109 -6.07 42.52 -0.13
N LEU A 110 -5.28 42.56 -1.20
CA LEU A 110 -4.59 41.38 -1.74
C LEU A 110 -3.57 40.81 -0.76
N TYR A 111 -2.77 41.65 -0.10
CA TYR A 111 -1.81 41.19 0.91
C TYR A 111 -2.48 40.59 2.15
N ALA A 112 -3.57 41.20 2.63
CA ALA A 112 -4.35 40.65 3.74
C ALA A 112 -5.01 39.31 3.35
N LEU A 113 -5.51 39.21 2.11
CA LEU A 113 -6.13 38.00 1.58
C LEU A 113 -5.13 36.86 1.47
N VAL A 114 -3.94 37.09 0.90
CA VAL A 114 -2.89 36.04 0.83
C VAL A 114 -2.38 35.66 2.22
N GLY A 115 -2.27 36.62 3.13
CA GLY A 115 -1.90 36.36 4.53
C GLY A 115 -2.91 35.44 5.21
N PHE A 116 -4.20 35.74 5.09
CA PHE A 116 -5.28 34.94 5.68
C PHE A 116 -5.42 33.55 5.03
N VAL A 117 -5.56 33.50 3.70
CA VAL A 117 -5.75 32.24 2.96
C VAL A 117 -4.51 31.35 3.11
N GLY A 118 -3.30 31.91 2.99
CA GLY A 118 -2.05 31.18 3.18
C GLY A 118 -1.90 30.67 4.61
N PHE A 119 -2.22 31.48 5.62
CA PHE A 119 -2.20 31.04 7.03
C PHE A 119 -3.16 29.88 7.29
N VAL A 120 -4.41 29.96 6.80
CA VAL A 120 -5.37 28.86 6.95
C VAL A 120 -4.92 27.60 6.21
N THR A 121 -4.43 27.75 4.98
CA THR A 121 -4.10 26.63 4.08
C THR A 121 -2.81 25.92 4.44
N HIS A 122 -1.76 26.67 4.80
CA HIS A 122 -0.41 26.15 5.00
C HIS A 122 0.03 26.07 6.46
N TYR A 123 -0.64 26.77 7.38
CA TYR A 123 -0.33 26.68 8.81
C TYR A 123 -1.43 25.94 9.59
N VAL A 124 -2.67 26.43 9.58
CA VAL A 124 -3.75 25.87 10.42
C VAL A 124 -4.17 24.47 9.96
N LEU A 125 -4.59 24.31 8.71
CA LEU A 125 -5.11 23.03 8.21
C LEU A 125 -4.12 21.87 8.36
N PRO A 126 -2.82 22.01 8.01
CA PRO A 126 -1.85 20.95 8.22
C PRO A 126 -1.65 20.62 9.71
N GLN A 127 -1.56 21.60 10.59
CA GLN A 127 -1.36 21.37 12.04
C GLN A 127 -2.50 20.60 12.69
N VAL A 128 -3.75 20.93 12.33
CA VAL A 128 -4.96 20.28 12.85
C VAL A 128 -5.08 18.82 12.36
N ARG A 129 -4.46 18.49 11.21
CA ARG A 129 -4.43 17.14 10.63
C ARG A 129 -3.24 16.28 11.08
N LYS A 130 -2.15 16.90 11.55
CA LYS A 130 -0.96 16.17 12.03
C LYS A 130 -1.35 15.23 13.18
N GLN A 131 -0.62 14.12 13.30
CA GLN A 131 -0.81 13.18 14.41
C GLN A 131 -0.69 13.86 15.78
N LEU A 132 0.30 14.75 15.95
CA LEU A 132 0.56 15.50 17.18
C LEU A 132 0.48 17.02 16.92
N PRO A 133 -0.72 17.63 16.90
CA PRO A 133 -0.88 19.05 16.65
C PRO A 133 -0.05 19.90 17.65
N TRP A 134 0.78 20.80 17.11
CA TRP A 134 1.72 21.66 17.86
C TRP A 134 2.64 20.94 18.86
N HIS A 135 2.75 19.61 18.79
CA HIS A 135 3.40 18.78 19.80
C HIS A 135 2.86 19.04 21.22
N CYS A 136 1.57 19.32 21.33
CA CYS A 136 0.87 19.53 22.60
C CYS A 136 -0.30 18.56 22.77
N PHE A 137 -1.01 18.23 21.69
CA PHE A 137 -2.12 17.29 21.71
C PHE A 137 -1.66 15.88 21.37
N SER A 138 -2.30 14.87 21.98
CA SER A 138 -1.93 13.46 21.80
C SER A 138 -2.50 12.83 20.52
N HIS A 139 -3.52 13.44 19.91
CA HIS A 139 -4.17 12.92 18.70
C HIS A 139 -4.53 14.06 17.71
N PRO A 140 -4.75 13.74 16.41
CA PRO A 140 -5.23 14.71 15.45
C PRO A 140 -6.64 15.22 15.80
N LEU A 141 -6.86 16.51 15.57
CA LEU A 141 -8.17 17.16 15.75
C LEU A 141 -9.12 16.83 14.58
N LEU A 142 -8.60 16.80 13.36
CA LEU A 142 -9.33 16.33 12.18
C LEU A 142 -8.96 14.88 11.88
N LYS A 143 -9.76 13.96 12.42
CA LYS A 143 -9.58 12.52 12.23
C LYS A 143 -10.15 12.06 10.89
N THR A 144 -9.43 11.16 10.24
CA THR A 144 -9.97 10.39 9.11
C THR A 144 -10.87 9.27 9.63
N VAL A 145 -11.73 8.72 8.77
CA VAL A 145 -12.70 7.66 9.12
C VAL A 145 -11.94 6.38 9.47
N GLU A 146 -10.78 6.20 8.84
CA GLU A 146 -9.93 5.04 8.95
C GLU A 146 -9.05 5.09 10.20
N TYR A 147 -8.99 6.23 10.91
CA TYR A 147 -8.16 6.43 12.10
C TYR A 147 -8.40 5.35 13.17
N ASN A 148 -9.66 4.97 13.41
CA ASN A 148 -10.03 3.95 14.41
C ASN A 148 -10.14 2.52 13.84
N GLN A 149 -9.98 2.31 12.53
CA GLN A 149 -10.15 0.99 11.92
C GLN A 149 -8.88 0.15 12.07
N TYR A 150 -8.96 -1.04 12.68
CA TYR A 150 -7.80 -1.92 12.79
C TYR A 150 -7.32 -2.40 11.41
N GLU A 151 -8.24 -2.90 10.58
CA GLU A 151 -7.98 -3.29 9.19
C GLU A 151 -8.81 -2.46 8.21
N VAL A 152 -8.16 -1.96 7.16
CA VAL A 152 -8.78 -1.18 6.10
C VAL A 152 -9.12 -2.10 4.93
N ARG A 153 -10.39 -2.09 4.49
CA ARG A 153 -10.87 -2.94 3.38
C ARG A 153 -11.01 -2.21 2.04
N ASN A 154 -11.12 -0.88 2.08
CA ASN A 154 -11.43 -0.05 0.91
C ASN A 154 -10.41 1.08 0.77
N ALA A 155 -10.37 1.70 -0.41
CA ALA A 155 -9.60 2.92 -0.63
C ALA A 155 -10.03 4.03 0.35
N ALA A 156 -9.09 4.91 0.72
CA ALA A 156 -9.32 6.03 1.63
C ALA A 156 -10.53 6.88 1.22
N THR A 157 -11.41 7.19 2.16
CA THR A 157 -12.58 8.02 1.93
C THR A 157 -12.20 9.51 1.87
N MET A 158 -12.87 10.26 0.99
CA MET A 158 -12.60 11.69 0.79
C MET A 158 -13.33 12.55 1.81
N MET A 159 -12.57 13.35 2.55
CA MET A 159 -13.09 14.20 3.62
C MET A 159 -13.48 15.60 3.15
N TRP A 160 -14.35 16.26 3.90
CA TRP A 160 -14.77 17.64 3.60
C TRP A 160 -13.60 18.62 3.71
N PHE A 161 -12.69 18.43 4.67
CA PHE A 161 -11.53 19.31 4.86
C PHE A 161 -10.46 19.12 3.76
N GLU A 162 -10.38 17.94 3.14
CA GLU A 162 -9.53 17.71 1.96
C GLU A 162 -10.05 18.49 0.75
N LYS A 163 -11.37 18.51 0.55
CA LYS A 163 -12.02 19.33 -0.49
C LYS A 163 -11.78 20.83 -0.26
N LEU A 164 -11.92 21.28 0.99
CA LEU A 164 -11.65 22.67 1.36
C LEU A 164 -10.19 23.03 1.08
N HIS A 165 -9.23 22.18 1.47
CA HIS A 165 -7.81 22.41 1.21
C HIS A 165 -7.51 22.55 -0.28
N VAL A 166 -8.03 21.65 -1.12
CA VAL A 166 -7.85 21.71 -2.58
C VAL A 166 -8.45 22.99 -3.17
N TRP A 167 -9.63 23.41 -2.72
CA TRP A 167 -10.28 24.63 -3.21
C TRP A 167 -9.52 25.90 -2.80
N LEU A 168 -9.05 25.97 -1.55
CA LEU A 168 -8.21 27.07 -1.08
C LEU A 168 -6.90 27.14 -1.87
N LEU A 169 -6.23 25.99 -2.10
CA LEU A 169 -5.02 25.91 -2.92
C LEU A 169 -5.28 26.35 -4.36
N PHE A 170 -6.44 26.00 -4.92
CA PHE A 170 -6.83 26.42 -6.27
C PHE A 170 -7.00 27.93 -6.36
N VAL A 171 -7.70 28.56 -5.41
CA VAL A 171 -7.91 30.01 -5.34
C VAL A 171 -6.59 30.74 -5.10
N GLU A 172 -5.75 30.25 -4.18
CA GLU A 172 -4.46 30.84 -3.86
C GLU A 172 -3.52 30.84 -5.09
N LYS A 173 -3.35 29.68 -5.75
CA LYS A 173 -2.45 29.52 -6.91
C LYS A 173 -2.95 30.23 -8.15
N ASN A 174 -4.23 30.08 -8.49
CA ASN A 174 -4.76 30.51 -9.79
C ASN A 174 -5.49 31.86 -9.75
N ILE A 175 -5.60 32.52 -8.59
CA ILE A 175 -6.27 33.82 -8.50
C ILE A 175 -5.41 34.79 -7.70
N ILE A 176 -5.14 34.50 -6.41
CA ILE A 176 -4.52 35.46 -5.49
C ILE A 176 -3.09 35.82 -5.91
N TYR A 177 -2.22 34.82 -6.11
CA TYR A 177 -0.82 35.08 -6.46
C TYR A 177 -0.64 35.80 -7.80
N PRO A 178 -1.29 35.38 -8.90
CA PRO A 178 -1.20 36.11 -10.16
C PRO A 178 -1.66 37.56 -10.04
N LEU A 179 -2.73 37.84 -9.28
CA LEU A 179 -3.20 39.21 -9.06
C LEU A 179 -2.20 40.07 -8.29
N ILE A 180 -1.54 39.51 -7.27
CA ILE A 180 -0.47 40.21 -6.53
C ILE A 180 0.69 40.53 -7.47
N VAL A 181 1.17 39.56 -8.24
CA VAL A 181 2.32 39.79 -9.13
C VAL A 181 1.96 40.79 -10.23
N LEU A 182 0.77 40.70 -10.82
CA LEU A 182 0.30 41.68 -11.81
C LEU A 182 0.13 43.09 -11.23
N ASN A 183 -0.34 43.20 -9.99
CA ASN A 183 -0.42 44.45 -9.26
C ASN A 183 0.97 45.10 -9.11
N GLU A 184 1.96 44.32 -8.66
CA GLU A 184 3.32 44.83 -8.48
C GLU A 184 4.03 45.13 -9.80
N LEU A 185 3.78 44.33 -10.85
CA LEU A 185 4.26 44.61 -12.20
C LEU A 185 3.71 45.95 -12.71
N SER A 186 2.41 46.19 -12.54
CA SER A 186 1.75 47.44 -12.95
C SER A 186 2.31 48.65 -12.22
N SER A 187 2.51 48.54 -10.90
CA SER A 187 3.00 49.65 -10.08
C SER A 187 4.50 49.91 -10.21
N SER A 188 5.30 48.88 -10.50
CA SER A 188 6.77 48.98 -10.49
C SER A 188 7.36 49.18 -11.88
N ALA A 189 6.64 48.88 -12.97
CA ALA A 189 7.19 48.92 -14.32
C ALA A 189 7.72 50.30 -14.72
N GLU A 190 6.96 51.37 -14.47
CA GLU A 190 7.35 52.74 -14.83
C GLU A 190 8.61 53.21 -14.08
N THR A 191 8.68 52.89 -12.79
CA THR A 191 9.81 53.31 -11.95
C THR A 191 11.09 52.55 -12.29
N ILE A 192 10.99 51.25 -12.57
CA ILE A 192 12.12 50.40 -12.95
C ILE A 192 12.64 50.74 -14.34
N ALA A 193 11.76 51.00 -15.32
CA ALA A 193 12.14 51.32 -16.70
C ALA A 193 12.53 52.79 -16.91
N SER A 194 12.52 53.60 -15.85
CA SER A 194 12.94 55.00 -15.93
C SER A 194 14.47 55.09 -16.12
N PRO A 195 14.97 56.02 -16.96
CA PRO A 195 16.41 56.18 -17.23
C PRO A 195 17.23 56.60 -15.99
N LYS A 196 16.57 56.89 -14.86
CA LYS A 196 17.20 57.21 -13.58
C LYS A 196 17.54 55.97 -12.73
N LYS A 197 16.97 54.79 -13.00
CA LYS A 197 17.20 53.56 -12.23
C LYS A 197 17.93 52.49 -13.06
N LEU A 198 17.19 51.67 -13.78
CA LEU A 198 17.73 50.73 -14.75
C LEU A 198 17.27 51.21 -16.12
N ASP A 199 18.20 51.39 -17.04
CA ASP A 199 17.90 51.74 -18.43
C ASP A 199 16.83 50.81 -19.02
N THR A 200 16.08 51.29 -20.02
CA THR A 200 14.83 50.67 -20.50
C THR A 200 14.96 49.17 -20.78
N GLU A 201 16.07 48.76 -21.43
CA GLU A 201 16.37 47.37 -21.78
C GLU A 201 16.62 46.49 -20.54
N LEU A 202 17.43 46.97 -19.61
CA LEU A 202 17.82 46.23 -18.40
C LEU A 202 16.64 46.16 -17.42
N GLY A 203 15.83 47.22 -17.34
CA GLY A 203 14.58 47.24 -16.59
C GLY A 203 13.57 46.21 -17.12
N ALA A 204 13.36 46.14 -18.44
CA ALA A 204 12.47 45.16 -19.05
C ALA A 204 12.91 43.70 -18.79
N LEU A 205 14.22 43.43 -18.87
CA LEU A 205 14.79 42.11 -18.54
C LEU A 205 14.53 41.75 -17.07
N MET A 206 14.78 42.67 -16.14
CA MET A 206 14.58 42.44 -14.70
C MET A 206 13.11 42.22 -14.34
N ILE A 207 12.19 43.00 -14.92
CA ILE A 207 10.74 42.82 -14.75
C ILE A 207 10.32 41.42 -15.24
N THR A 208 10.84 40.99 -16.39
CA THR A 208 10.53 39.67 -16.96
C THR A 208 11.05 38.54 -16.07
N ILE A 209 12.31 38.62 -15.61
CA ILE A 209 12.91 37.60 -14.74
C ILE A 209 12.20 37.55 -13.38
N ALA A 210 11.92 38.70 -12.77
CA ALA A 210 11.24 38.78 -11.49
C ALA A 210 9.81 38.25 -11.59
N GLY A 211 9.04 38.71 -12.58
CA GLY A 211 7.67 38.27 -12.82
C GLY A 211 7.59 36.77 -13.12
N LEU A 212 8.42 36.26 -14.01
CA LEU A 212 8.46 34.83 -14.36
C LEU A 212 8.82 33.96 -13.14
N LYS A 213 9.81 34.38 -12.33
CA LYS A 213 10.22 33.64 -11.14
C LYS A 213 9.12 33.63 -10.08
N LEU A 214 8.53 34.78 -9.77
CA LEU A 214 7.48 34.89 -8.76
C LEU A 214 6.26 34.06 -9.17
N LEU A 215 5.77 34.21 -10.40
CA LEU A 215 4.62 33.45 -10.90
C LEU A 215 4.90 31.94 -10.95
N ARG A 216 6.03 31.51 -11.51
CA ARG A 216 6.38 30.08 -11.57
C ARG A 216 6.50 29.48 -10.18
N SER A 217 7.12 30.19 -9.24
CA SER A 217 7.27 29.73 -7.85
C SER A 217 5.91 29.62 -7.14
N SER A 218 5.00 30.57 -7.35
CA SER A 218 3.63 30.52 -6.82
C SER A 218 2.83 29.32 -7.32
N PHE A 219 2.96 28.95 -8.60
CA PHE A 219 2.27 27.78 -9.14
C PHE A 219 2.86 26.45 -8.63
N SER A 220 4.19 26.35 -8.56
CA SER A 220 4.89 25.11 -8.16
C SER A 220 4.89 24.87 -6.65
N SER A 221 5.17 25.89 -5.82
CA SER A 221 5.39 25.75 -4.38
C SER A 221 4.83 26.95 -3.59
N PRO A 222 3.52 26.98 -3.27
CA PRO A 222 2.89 28.07 -2.52
C PRO A 222 3.21 28.04 -1.01
N THR A 223 3.63 26.89 -0.47
CA THR A 223 3.70 26.59 0.98
C THR A 223 4.33 27.69 1.85
N TYR A 224 5.41 28.33 1.38
CA TYR A 224 6.12 29.36 2.14
C TYR A 224 5.97 30.77 1.54
N GLN A 225 5.29 30.90 0.40
CA GLN A 225 5.20 32.17 -0.32
C GLN A 225 4.37 33.20 0.44
N TYR A 226 3.31 32.78 1.15
CA TYR A 226 2.51 33.71 1.95
C TYR A 226 3.34 34.37 3.07
N VAL A 227 4.25 33.61 3.72
CA VAL A 227 5.16 34.16 4.75
C VAL A 227 6.12 35.16 4.12
N THR A 228 6.69 34.82 2.96
CA THR A 228 7.58 35.73 2.23
C THR A 228 6.87 37.04 1.89
N VAL A 229 5.66 36.98 1.35
CA VAL A 229 4.89 38.19 0.97
C VAL A 229 4.56 39.03 2.20
N VAL A 230 3.97 38.43 3.24
CA VAL A 230 3.58 39.16 4.47
C VAL A 230 4.79 39.80 5.14
N PHE A 231 5.89 39.07 5.29
CA PHE A 231 7.10 39.61 5.90
C PHE A 231 7.72 40.73 5.05
N THR A 232 7.78 40.58 3.74
CA THR A 232 8.32 41.62 2.84
C THR A 232 7.51 42.91 2.97
N VAL A 233 6.19 42.80 3.04
CA VAL A 233 5.31 43.96 3.25
C VAL A 233 5.56 44.61 4.61
N LEU A 234 5.61 43.84 5.71
CA LEU A 234 5.88 44.40 7.04
C LEU A 234 7.26 45.07 7.09
N PHE A 235 8.30 44.41 6.57
CA PHE A 235 9.67 44.91 6.61
C PHE A 235 9.86 46.20 5.79
N PHE A 236 9.41 46.21 4.53
CA PHE A 236 9.66 47.35 3.62
C PHE A 236 8.57 48.43 3.65
N LYS A 237 7.40 48.20 4.27
CA LYS A 237 6.38 49.24 4.43
C LYS A 237 6.24 49.80 5.83
N ILE A 238 6.67 49.08 6.86
CA ILE A 238 6.52 49.52 8.25
C ILE A 238 7.89 49.84 8.86
N ASP A 239 8.81 48.86 8.87
CA ASP A 239 10.04 48.98 9.66
C ASP A 239 11.16 49.74 8.93
N TYR A 240 11.36 49.46 7.64
CA TYR A 240 12.52 49.89 6.86
C TYR A 240 12.14 50.41 5.47
N GLU A 241 11.22 51.37 5.40
CA GLU A 241 10.74 51.95 4.13
C GLU A 241 11.88 52.57 3.29
N ALA A 242 12.90 53.14 3.94
CA ALA A 242 14.03 53.77 3.24
C ALA A 242 14.89 52.80 2.41
N PHE A 243 14.80 51.50 2.65
CA PHE A 243 15.55 50.47 1.90
C PHE A 243 14.74 49.85 0.75
N SER A 244 13.44 50.18 0.62
CA SER A 244 12.59 49.66 -0.45
C SER A 244 12.86 50.38 -1.76
N GLU A 245 13.25 49.62 -2.79
CA GLU A 245 13.42 50.17 -4.14
C GLU A 245 12.11 50.14 -4.93
N THR A 246 11.58 48.92 -5.08
CA THR A 246 10.25 48.62 -5.62
C THR A 246 9.80 47.29 -5.05
N MET A 247 8.51 47.18 -4.73
CA MET A 247 7.97 45.97 -4.10
C MET A 247 8.17 44.71 -4.95
N LEU A 248 8.18 44.82 -6.29
CA LEU A 248 8.47 43.69 -7.18
C LEU A 248 9.90 43.12 -6.96
N LEU A 249 10.90 44.01 -6.89
CA LEU A 249 12.29 43.61 -6.65
C LEU A 249 12.47 43.12 -5.21
N ASP A 250 11.85 43.80 -4.24
CA ASP A 250 11.89 43.42 -2.84
C ASP A 250 11.35 42.00 -2.66
N LEU A 251 10.18 41.68 -3.25
CA LEU A 251 9.61 40.32 -3.24
C LEU A 251 10.53 39.30 -3.93
N PHE A 252 11.16 39.67 -5.04
CA PHE A 252 12.08 38.79 -5.76
C PHE A 252 13.31 38.41 -4.90
N PHE A 253 13.96 39.39 -4.28
CA PHE A 253 15.13 39.15 -3.42
C PHE A 253 14.74 38.49 -2.11
N MET A 254 13.65 38.91 -1.48
CA MET A 254 13.15 38.30 -0.25
C MET A 254 12.74 36.84 -0.47
N SER A 255 12.19 36.49 -1.63
CA SER A 255 11.93 35.08 -1.98
C SER A 255 13.21 34.25 -2.02
N ILE A 256 14.33 34.78 -2.49
CA ILE A 256 15.63 34.09 -2.44
C ILE A 256 16.11 33.98 -0.99
N LEU A 257 16.07 35.08 -0.25
CA LEU A 257 16.54 35.15 1.13
C LEU A 257 15.79 34.17 2.03
N PHE A 258 14.45 34.13 1.94
CA PHE A 258 13.62 33.22 2.73
C PHE A 258 13.89 31.76 2.42
N ASN A 259 14.09 31.40 1.15
CA ASN A 259 14.47 30.04 0.79
C ASN A 259 15.80 29.62 1.45
N LYS A 260 16.79 30.53 1.48
CA LYS A 260 18.08 30.30 2.13
C LYS A 260 18.01 30.30 3.65
N LEU A 261 17.15 31.13 4.23
CA LEU A 261 16.91 31.16 5.67
C LEU A 261 16.23 29.87 6.15
N TRP A 262 15.26 29.34 5.38
CA TRP A 262 14.63 28.06 5.68
C TRP A 262 15.65 26.91 5.61
N GLU A 263 16.52 26.92 4.61
CA GLU A 263 17.62 25.95 4.51
C GLU A 263 18.56 26.03 5.73
N LEU A 264 18.93 27.25 6.16
CA LEU A 264 19.74 27.45 7.37
C LEU A 264 19.03 26.92 8.62
N LEU A 265 17.73 27.17 8.77
CA LEU A 265 16.97 26.68 9.91
C LEU A 265 16.90 25.15 9.95
N TYR A 266 16.69 24.47 8.82
CA TYR A 266 16.71 23.01 8.78
C TYR A 266 18.09 22.43 9.14
N LYS A 267 19.18 23.09 8.72
CA LYS A 267 20.56 22.73 9.11
C LYS A 267 20.79 22.90 10.60
N LEU A 268 20.37 24.03 11.16
CA LEU A 268 20.49 24.29 12.59
C LEU A 268 19.66 23.30 13.42
N GLN A 269 18.41 23.03 13.03
CA GLN A 269 17.57 22.01 13.67
C GLN A 269 18.24 20.63 13.67
N PHE A 270 18.84 20.23 12.54
CA PHE A 270 19.59 18.99 12.45
C PHE A 270 20.78 18.98 13.43
N VAL A 271 21.61 20.02 13.42
CA VAL A 271 22.76 20.15 14.33
C VAL A 271 22.32 20.08 15.80
N TYR A 272 21.32 20.87 16.21
CA TYR A 272 20.86 20.91 17.60
C TYR A 272 20.29 19.57 18.07
N THR A 273 19.54 18.89 17.20
CA THR A 273 19.01 17.55 17.47
C THR A 273 20.13 16.53 17.60
N TYR A 274 21.13 16.59 16.72
CA TYR A 274 22.22 15.62 16.69
C TYR A 274 23.21 15.77 17.86
N ILE A 275 23.47 17.00 18.33
CA ILE A 275 24.43 17.30 19.42
C ILE A 275 23.78 17.22 20.82
N ALA A 276 22.47 16.97 20.91
CA ALA A 276 21.71 16.96 22.16
C ALA A 276 22.37 16.08 23.25
N PRO A 277 22.83 16.65 24.38
CA PRO A 277 23.57 15.89 25.41
C PRO A 277 22.80 14.71 26.01
N TRP A 278 21.48 14.84 26.14
CA TRP A 278 20.61 13.81 26.73
C TRP A 278 20.18 12.70 25.77
N GLN A 279 20.47 12.83 24.46
CA GLN A 279 20.11 11.83 23.44
C GLN A 279 21.31 11.05 22.90
N ILE A 280 22.52 11.37 23.36
CA ILE A 280 23.74 10.70 22.89
C ILE A 280 24.03 9.52 23.80
N THR A 281 24.01 8.32 23.22
CA THR A 281 24.60 7.14 23.83
C THR A 281 26.11 7.33 23.86
N TRP A 282 26.71 7.41 25.05
CA TRP A 282 28.15 7.50 25.29
C TRP A 282 28.88 6.19 24.93
N GLY A 283 28.63 5.66 23.73
CA GLY A 283 29.09 4.34 23.30
C GLY A 283 30.58 4.29 22.95
N SER A 284 31.25 5.43 22.78
CA SER A 284 32.70 5.47 22.55
C SER A 284 33.38 6.63 23.29
N ALA A 285 34.63 6.38 23.73
CA ALA A 285 35.45 7.40 24.37
C ALA A 285 35.68 8.62 23.48
N PHE A 286 35.79 8.44 22.16
CA PHE A 286 35.91 9.55 21.21
C PHE A 286 34.68 10.47 21.24
N HIS A 287 33.47 9.91 21.25
CA HIS A 287 32.24 10.71 21.36
C HIS A 287 32.17 11.43 22.69
N ALA A 288 32.67 10.81 23.77
CA ALA A 288 32.71 11.42 25.08
C ALA A 288 33.62 12.67 25.14
N PHE A 289 34.76 12.65 24.44
CA PHE A 289 35.66 13.80 24.38
C PHE A 289 35.22 14.85 23.35
N ALA A 290 34.76 14.44 22.16
CA ALA A 290 34.45 15.36 21.07
C ALA A 290 33.34 16.38 21.40
N GLN A 291 32.45 16.04 22.32
CA GLN A 291 31.28 16.85 22.62
C GLN A 291 31.57 18.09 23.49
N PRO A 292 32.35 18.01 24.58
CA PRO A 292 32.90 19.20 25.24
C PRO A 292 33.68 20.12 24.28
N PHE A 293 34.46 19.53 23.35
CA PHE A 293 35.21 20.30 22.36
C PHE A 293 34.32 20.95 21.28
N ALA A 294 33.09 20.47 21.06
CA ALA A 294 32.16 21.11 20.15
C ALA A 294 31.62 22.45 20.69
N VAL A 295 31.63 22.68 22.01
CA VAL A 295 31.09 23.89 22.64
C VAL A 295 31.89 25.15 22.25
N PRO A 296 33.24 25.19 22.35
CA PRO A 296 34.03 26.30 21.81
C PRO A 296 33.89 26.48 20.29
N HIS A 297 33.63 25.38 19.56
CA HIS A 297 33.44 25.40 18.10
C HIS A 297 32.04 25.84 17.66
N SER A 298 31.11 26.10 18.58
CA SER A 298 29.72 26.49 18.28
C SER A 298 29.60 27.74 17.40
N ALA A 299 30.42 28.77 17.64
CA ALA A 299 30.44 29.98 16.82
C ALA A 299 30.93 29.69 15.39
N MET A 300 31.98 28.88 15.25
CA MET A 300 32.49 28.44 13.95
C MET A 300 31.46 27.60 13.21
N LEU A 301 30.74 26.73 13.93
CA LEU A 301 29.68 25.89 13.37
C LEU A 301 28.52 26.73 12.83
N PHE A 302 28.13 27.81 13.51
CA PHE A 302 27.10 28.74 13.01
C PHE A 302 27.54 29.42 11.71
N VAL A 303 28.80 29.90 11.66
CA VAL A 303 29.38 30.48 10.44
C VAL A 303 29.42 29.43 9.32
N GLN A 304 29.85 28.21 9.61
CA GLN A 304 29.85 27.10 8.66
C GLN A 304 28.44 26.79 8.16
N ALA A 305 27.43 26.80 9.04
CA ALA A 305 26.04 26.58 8.66
C ALA A 305 25.51 27.69 7.75
N ALA A 306 25.86 28.95 8.02
CA ALA A 306 25.50 30.08 7.17
C ALA A 306 26.16 30.00 5.78
N VAL A 307 27.47 29.73 5.72
CA VAL A 307 28.20 29.51 4.46
C VAL A 307 27.64 28.32 3.71
N SER A 308 27.31 27.25 4.43
CA SER A 308 26.72 26.05 3.87
C SER A 308 25.33 26.30 3.28
N ALA A 309 24.46 27.06 3.96
CA ALA A 309 23.16 27.47 3.43
C ALA A 309 23.29 28.35 2.18
N PHE A 310 24.27 29.27 2.16
CA PHE A 310 24.53 30.11 1.00
C PHE A 310 24.83 29.28 -0.26
N PHE A 311 25.79 28.35 -0.16
CA PHE A 311 26.19 27.46 -1.28
C PHE A 311 25.30 26.22 -1.45
N SER A 312 24.30 26.03 -0.60
CA SER A 312 23.49 24.81 -0.49
C SER A 312 24.29 23.51 -0.37
N THR A 313 25.43 23.56 0.33
CA THR A 313 26.23 22.37 0.64
C THR A 313 25.59 21.59 1.80
N PRO A 314 25.70 20.25 1.85
CA PRO A 314 25.33 19.49 3.04
C PRO A 314 26.29 19.74 4.22
N LEU A 315 25.78 19.77 5.44
CA LEU A 315 26.58 19.67 6.67
C LEU A 315 26.62 18.22 7.13
N ASN A 316 27.79 17.61 7.25
CA ASN A 316 27.92 16.23 7.67
C ASN A 316 28.62 16.10 9.04
N PRO A 317 28.16 15.18 9.92
CA PRO A 317 28.85 14.89 11.17
C PRO A 317 30.14 14.11 10.89
N PHE A 318 31.28 14.64 11.29
CA PHE A 318 32.58 14.05 11.04
C PHE A 318 32.73 12.74 11.82
N LEU A 319 32.87 11.61 11.11
CA LEU A 319 32.91 10.26 11.70
C LEU A 319 31.72 9.97 12.65
N GLY A 320 30.57 10.61 12.40
CA GLY A 320 29.41 10.52 13.28
C GLY A 320 29.53 11.25 14.61
N SER A 321 30.55 12.07 14.83
CA SER A 321 30.75 12.86 16.07
C SER A 321 29.90 14.15 16.11
N ALA A 322 29.99 14.88 17.23
CA ALA A 322 29.36 16.18 17.43
C ALA A 322 29.99 17.33 16.60
N ILE A 323 31.08 17.06 15.87
CA ILE A 323 31.77 18.05 15.03
C ILE A 323 31.20 17.96 13.61
N PHE A 324 30.69 19.08 13.09
CA PHE A 324 30.19 19.17 11.72
C PHE A 324 31.21 19.77 10.77
N ILE A 325 31.24 19.27 9.54
CA ILE A 325 32.06 19.80 8.45
C ILE A 325 31.14 20.11 7.25
N THR A 326 31.51 21.12 6.47
CA THR A 326 30.85 21.45 5.22
C THR A 326 31.29 20.48 4.13
N SER A 327 30.34 19.76 3.52
CA SER A 327 30.60 18.93 2.35
C SER A 327 30.66 19.77 1.07
N TYR A 328 30.90 19.11 -0.07
CA TYR A 328 30.90 19.75 -1.38
C TYR A 328 29.47 20.04 -1.89
N VAL A 329 29.34 20.99 -2.81
CA VAL A 329 28.04 21.39 -3.40
C VAL A 329 27.43 20.23 -4.16
N ARG A 330 26.15 19.93 -3.91
CA ARG A 330 25.41 18.86 -4.58
C ARG A 330 23.97 19.27 -4.92
N PRO A 331 23.43 18.83 -6.07
CA PRO A 331 22.03 18.99 -6.43
C PRO A 331 21.12 18.17 -5.49
N VAL A 332 19.82 18.37 -5.64
CA VAL A 332 18.79 17.62 -4.90
C VAL A 332 18.73 16.17 -5.40
N LYS A 333 18.84 15.95 -6.71
CA LYS A 333 19.06 14.61 -7.27
C LYS A 333 20.37 14.06 -6.72
N PHE A 334 20.32 12.90 -6.07
CA PHE A 334 21.54 12.25 -5.61
C PHE A 334 22.37 11.80 -6.82
N TRP A 335 23.69 12.05 -6.80
CA TRP A 335 24.61 11.71 -7.89
C TRP A 335 24.92 10.22 -7.87
N GLU A 336 23.93 9.39 -8.20
CA GLU A 336 24.15 7.96 -8.38
C GLU A 336 23.49 7.49 -9.67
N ARG A 337 24.04 6.36 -10.14
CA ARG A 337 23.83 5.75 -11.46
C ARG A 337 22.35 5.87 -11.85
N ASP A 338 22.06 6.27 -13.10
CA ASP A 338 20.68 6.23 -13.58
C ASP A 338 20.21 4.76 -13.52
N TYR A 339 19.44 4.45 -12.48
CA TYR A 339 18.95 3.11 -12.20
C TYR A 339 17.88 2.81 -13.24
N ASN A 340 18.29 2.24 -14.37
CA ASN A 340 17.41 1.50 -15.24
C ASN A 340 17.38 0.05 -14.73
N THR A 341 16.98 -0.12 -13.47
CA THR A 341 16.97 -1.40 -12.76
C THR A 341 15.86 -2.28 -13.32
N LYS A 342 16.12 -2.90 -14.47
CA LYS A 342 15.49 -4.18 -14.75
C LYS A 342 15.95 -5.13 -13.66
N ARG A 343 15.00 -5.78 -13.01
CA ARG A 343 15.27 -6.80 -12.02
C ARG A 343 16.26 -7.82 -12.59
N VAL A 344 17.19 -8.21 -11.73
CA VAL A 344 18.22 -9.19 -11.99
C VAL A 344 17.54 -10.56 -11.94
N ASP A 345 16.89 -10.95 -13.03
CA ASP A 345 16.23 -12.24 -13.18
C ASP A 345 17.23 -13.30 -13.69
N HIS A 346 16.89 -14.59 -13.57
CA HIS A 346 17.72 -15.67 -14.14
C HIS A 346 17.94 -15.52 -15.65
N SER A 347 17.02 -14.84 -16.35
CA SER A 347 17.11 -14.54 -17.79
C SER A 347 18.10 -13.41 -18.12
N ASN A 348 18.41 -12.53 -17.17
CA ASN A 348 19.23 -11.32 -17.39
C ASN A 348 20.56 -11.32 -16.61
N THR A 349 20.84 -12.38 -15.84
CA THR A 349 22.06 -12.54 -15.05
C THR A 349 23.12 -13.33 -15.80
N ARG A 350 24.39 -12.88 -15.72
CA ARG A 350 25.51 -13.69 -16.18
C ARG A 350 25.70 -14.89 -15.23
N LEU A 351 25.97 -16.07 -15.77
CA LEU A 351 26.19 -17.30 -14.98
C LEU A 351 27.23 -17.13 -13.86
N ALA A 352 28.31 -16.38 -14.10
CA ALA A 352 29.31 -16.06 -13.07
C ALA A 352 28.72 -15.34 -11.85
N SER A 353 27.79 -14.40 -12.07
CA SER A 353 27.10 -13.70 -10.97
C SER A 353 26.08 -14.57 -10.22
N GLN A 354 25.66 -15.70 -10.80
CA GLN A 354 24.83 -16.69 -10.11
C GLN A 354 25.68 -17.61 -9.23
N LEU A 355 26.94 -17.87 -9.61
CA LEU A 355 27.86 -18.76 -8.88
C LEU A 355 28.54 -18.07 -7.69
N ASP A 356 28.80 -16.77 -7.78
CA ASP A 356 29.47 -15.96 -6.74
C ASP A 356 28.51 -15.44 -5.63
N ARG A 357 27.24 -15.85 -5.60
CA ARG A 357 26.21 -15.24 -4.74
C ARG A 357 26.25 -15.76 -3.30
N ASN A 358 26.14 -14.80 -2.36
CA ASN A 358 25.79 -15.08 -0.97
C ASN A 358 24.33 -15.59 -0.90
N PRO A 359 24.03 -16.65 -0.10
CA PRO A 359 22.69 -17.23 0.06
C PRO A 359 21.56 -16.23 0.34
N GLY A 360 21.82 -15.17 1.12
CA GLY A 360 20.80 -14.15 1.45
C GLY A 360 20.53 -13.10 0.35
N SER A 361 21.28 -13.10 -0.76
CA SER A 361 21.08 -12.14 -1.86
C SER A 361 19.89 -12.49 -2.75
N ASP A 362 19.39 -13.73 -2.70
CA ASP A 362 18.21 -14.16 -3.43
C ASP A 362 16.92 -13.68 -2.77
N ASP A 363 16.81 -13.77 -1.44
CA ASP A 363 15.64 -13.28 -0.70
C ASP A 363 15.40 -11.77 -0.87
N ASN A 364 16.47 -10.97 -0.79
CA ASN A 364 16.38 -9.54 -1.03
C ASN A 364 15.94 -9.25 -2.48
N ASN A 365 16.44 -10.00 -3.45
CA ASN A 365 15.97 -9.88 -4.83
C ASN A 365 14.48 -10.25 -4.91
N LEU A 366 14.04 -11.37 -4.31
CA LEU A 366 12.63 -11.78 -4.26
C LEU A 366 11.73 -10.66 -3.71
N ASN A 367 12.10 -10.09 -2.58
CA ASN A 367 11.34 -9.05 -1.89
C ASN A 367 11.32 -7.69 -2.63
N SER A 368 12.24 -7.43 -3.56
CA SER A 368 12.27 -6.19 -4.35
C SER A 368 10.97 -5.93 -5.14
N ILE A 369 10.23 -6.99 -5.49
CA ILE A 369 9.00 -6.88 -6.29
C ILE A 369 7.88 -6.11 -5.55
N PHE A 370 7.84 -6.22 -4.22
CA PHE A 370 6.85 -5.50 -3.41
C PHE A 370 7.07 -4.00 -3.50
N TYR A 371 8.33 -3.56 -3.46
CA TYR A 371 8.67 -2.16 -3.62
C TYR A 371 8.49 -1.66 -5.05
N GLU A 372 8.69 -2.52 -6.06
CA GLU A 372 8.36 -2.17 -7.44
C GLU A 372 6.85 -1.94 -7.61
N HIS A 373 6.02 -2.86 -7.11
CA HIS A 373 4.57 -2.69 -7.12
C HIS A 373 4.14 -1.43 -6.34
N LEU A 374 4.70 -1.21 -5.15
CA LEU A 374 4.46 -0.01 -4.34
C LEU A 374 4.82 1.28 -5.10
N THR A 375 5.92 1.28 -5.84
CA THR A 375 6.34 2.42 -6.69
C THR A 375 5.29 2.73 -7.75
N ARG A 376 4.68 1.70 -8.37
CA ARG A 376 3.62 1.88 -9.38
C ARG A 376 2.33 2.40 -8.74
N SER A 377 1.95 1.89 -7.57
CA SER A 377 0.80 2.40 -6.81
C SER A 377 0.99 3.87 -6.47
N LEU A 378 2.18 4.26 -5.97
CA LEU A 378 2.52 5.66 -5.71
C LEU A 378 2.58 6.50 -6.99
N GLN A 379 3.05 5.94 -8.12
CA GLN A 379 3.05 6.67 -9.38
C GLN A 379 1.64 7.08 -9.78
N HIS A 380 0.64 6.23 -9.53
CA HIS A 380 -0.77 6.55 -9.78
C HIS A 380 -1.37 7.53 -8.76
N SER A 381 -1.02 7.43 -7.47
CA SER A 381 -1.73 8.14 -6.40
C SER A 381 -1.02 9.39 -5.83
N LEU A 382 0.31 9.37 -5.74
CA LEU A 382 1.12 10.27 -4.89
C LEU A 382 0.86 11.76 -5.17
N CYS A 383 0.86 12.19 -6.43
CA CYS A 383 0.66 13.60 -6.75
C CYS A 383 -0.73 14.10 -6.30
N GLY A 384 -1.77 13.25 -6.44
CA GLY A 384 -3.10 13.55 -5.95
C GLY A 384 -3.17 13.60 -4.42
N ASP A 385 -2.56 12.63 -3.75
CA ASP A 385 -2.53 12.55 -2.29
C ASP A 385 -1.80 13.74 -1.65
N LEU A 386 -0.73 14.22 -2.28
CA LEU A 386 -0.01 15.43 -1.88
C LEU A 386 -0.88 16.69 -2.05
N LEU A 387 -1.60 16.83 -3.17
CA LEU A 387 -2.51 17.97 -3.39
C LEU A 387 -3.74 17.96 -2.45
N LEU A 388 -4.20 16.78 -2.03
CA LEU A 388 -5.22 16.63 -0.98
C LEU A 388 -4.67 16.97 0.42
N GLY A 389 -3.37 17.24 0.55
CA GLY A 389 -2.70 17.56 1.80
C GLY A 389 -2.56 16.36 2.74
N ARG A 390 -2.65 15.12 2.23
CA ARG A 390 -2.56 13.91 3.06
C ARG A 390 -1.19 13.76 3.71
N TRP A 391 -0.11 14.21 3.08
CA TRP A 391 1.24 14.19 3.66
C TRP A 391 1.64 15.54 4.27
N GLY A 392 0.66 16.41 4.59
CA GLY A 392 0.93 17.74 5.11
C GLY A 392 1.71 18.62 4.13
N ASN A 393 2.53 19.53 4.68
CA ASN A 393 3.35 20.43 3.86
C ASN A 393 4.56 19.70 3.28
N TYR A 394 4.77 19.83 1.97
CA TYR A 394 5.86 19.18 1.24
C TYR A 394 6.65 20.21 0.40
N SER A 395 7.94 19.95 0.21
CA SER A 395 8.86 20.78 -0.59
C SER A 395 9.85 19.93 -1.38
N THR A 396 10.56 20.54 -2.34
CA THR A 396 11.56 19.83 -3.14
C THR A 396 12.73 19.39 -2.26
N GLY A 397 13.12 18.13 -2.39
CA GLY A 397 14.14 17.47 -1.57
C GLY A 397 13.64 16.92 -0.25
N ASP A 398 12.33 16.98 0.04
CA ASP A 398 11.79 16.35 1.25
C ASP A 398 11.85 14.81 1.14
N CYS A 399 12.19 14.17 2.26
CA CYS A 399 12.25 12.71 2.40
C CYS A 399 11.17 12.24 3.39
N PHE A 400 10.44 11.21 2.99
CA PHE A 400 9.41 10.56 3.79
C PHE A 400 9.75 9.09 3.99
N ILE A 401 9.50 8.56 5.17
CA ILE A 401 9.56 7.14 5.45
C ILE A 401 8.12 6.62 5.50
N LEU A 402 7.84 5.63 4.67
CA LEU A 402 6.64 4.81 4.73
C LEU A 402 6.97 3.58 5.56
N ALA A 403 6.31 3.44 6.71
CA ALA A 403 6.50 2.31 7.60
C ALA A 403 5.18 1.54 7.76
N SER A 404 5.23 0.24 7.53
CA SER A 404 4.18 -0.75 7.75
C SER A 404 4.80 -1.96 8.44
N ASP A 405 3.99 -2.87 8.98
CA ASP A 405 4.44 -4.03 9.77
C ASP A 405 5.62 -4.81 9.15
N TYR A 406 5.64 -4.99 7.82
CA TYR A 406 6.69 -5.72 7.10
C TYR A 406 7.44 -4.89 6.05
N LEU A 407 6.99 -3.66 5.75
CA LEU A 407 7.49 -2.87 4.63
C LEU A 407 7.96 -1.51 5.13
N ASN A 408 9.24 -1.21 4.89
CA ASN A 408 9.84 0.08 5.20
C ASN A 408 10.45 0.66 3.92
N ALA A 409 9.98 1.82 3.49
CA ALA A 409 10.47 2.47 2.28
C ALA A 409 10.76 3.95 2.52
N LEU A 410 11.84 4.46 1.94
CA LEU A 410 12.14 5.89 1.89
C LEU A 410 11.72 6.47 0.53
N VAL A 411 10.83 7.46 0.56
CA VAL A 411 10.35 8.20 -0.61
C VAL A 411 11.00 9.58 -0.61
N HIS A 412 11.77 9.89 -1.64
CA HIS A 412 12.44 11.17 -1.82
C HIS A 412 11.77 11.96 -2.95
N LEU A 413 11.27 13.16 -2.64
CA LEU A 413 10.68 14.07 -3.63
C LEU A 413 11.76 14.90 -4.32
N ILE A 414 12.02 14.65 -5.60
CA ILE A 414 13.11 15.29 -6.34
C ILE A 414 12.63 16.56 -7.01
N GLU A 415 11.49 16.50 -7.70
CA GLU A 415 10.91 17.61 -8.43
C GLU A 415 9.43 17.76 -8.09
N ILE A 416 9.01 19.01 -7.90
CA ILE A 416 7.60 19.37 -7.71
C ILE A 416 7.26 20.43 -8.75
N GLY A 417 6.20 20.17 -9.52
CA GLY A 417 5.58 21.13 -10.40
C GLY A 417 4.10 21.30 -10.09
N ASN A 418 3.41 22.07 -10.93
CA ASN A 418 1.99 22.33 -10.80
C ASN A 418 1.17 21.08 -11.24
N GLY A 419 0.90 20.17 -10.30
CA GLY A 419 0.17 18.93 -10.59
C GLY A 419 1.02 17.82 -11.20
N LEU A 420 2.34 17.87 -10.99
CA LEU A 420 3.28 16.77 -11.22
C LEU A 420 4.25 16.67 -10.03
N VAL A 421 4.68 15.45 -9.72
CA VAL A 421 5.71 15.19 -8.72
C VAL A 421 6.60 14.06 -9.24
N THR A 422 7.92 14.29 -9.29
CA THR A 422 8.92 13.26 -9.59
C THR A 422 9.57 12.81 -8.31
N PHE A 423 9.51 11.51 -8.03
CA PHE A 423 10.02 10.92 -6.81
C PHE A 423 10.88 9.69 -7.09
N GLN A 424 11.62 9.28 -6.05
CA GLN A 424 12.39 8.05 -6.04
C GLN A 424 12.08 7.28 -4.76
N LEU A 425 11.79 5.99 -4.90
CA LEU A 425 11.52 5.08 -3.79
C LEU A 425 12.72 4.18 -3.54
N ARG A 426 13.11 4.04 -2.27
CA ARG A 426 14.15 3.15 -1.79
C ARG A 426 13.54 2.17 -0.79
N GLY A 427 13.47 0.90 -1.16
CA GLY A 427 13.00 -0.18 -0.29
C GLY A 427 14.08 -0.61 0.68
N LEU A 428 13.77 -0.63 1.98
CA LEU A 428 14.67 -1.10 3.03
C LEU A 428 14.44 -2.59 3.32
N GLU A 429 15.31 -3.16 4.14
CA GLU A 429 15.20 -4.56 4.54
C GLU A 429 13.93 -4.86 5.35
N PHE A 430 13.31 -6.01 5.08
CA PHE A 430 12.12 -6.50 5.78
C PHE A 430 12.46 -6.88 7.22
N ARG A 431 13.64 -7.48 7.42
CA ARG A 431 14.25 -7.74 8.73
C ARG A 431 15.59 -7.04 8.76
N GLY A 432 15.60 -5.86 9.36
CA GLY A 432 16.84 -5.09 9.55
C GLY A 432 17.66 -5.61 10.72
N THR A 433 18.85 -5.02 10.88
CA THR A 433 19.65 -5.21 12.11
C THR A 433 18.86 -4.82 13.37
N TYR A 434 19.25 -5.33 14.54
CA TYR A 434 18.58 -4.99 15.80
C TYR A 434 18.50 -3.47 16.06
N CYS A 435 19.53 -2.71 15.67
CA CYS A 435 19.53 -1.25 15.75
C CYS A 435 18.51 -0.60 14.81
N GLN A 436 18.34 -1.13 13.60
CA GLN A 436 17.30 -0.68 12.67
C GLN A 436 15.91 -1.02 13.22
N GLN A 437 15.73 -2.21 13.80
CA GLN A 437 14.45 -2.60 14.40
C GLN A 437 14.05 -1.66 15.54
N ARG A 438 15.00 -1.24 16.39
CA ARG A 438 14.76 -0.23 17.43
C ARG A 438 14.35 1.14 16.88
N GLU A 439 14.85 1.53 15.70
CA GLU A 439 14.42 2.76 15.01
C GLU A 439 13.01 2.62 14.43
N VAL A 440 12.70 1.44 13.86
CA VAL A 440 11.36 1.10 13.36
C VAL A 440 10.33 1.04 14.52
N GLU A 441 10.70 0.49 15.66
CA GLU A 441 9.90 0.51 16.88
C GLU A 441 9.63 1.95 17.33
N ALA A 442 10.65 2.82 17.32
CA ALA A 442 10.50 4.22 17.74
C ALA A 442 9.50 5.02 16.88
N ILE A 443 9.38 4.72 15.58
CA ILE A 443 8.39 5.35 14.69
C ILE A 443 7.00 4.69 14.77
N THR A 444 6.92 3.49 15.36
CA THR A 444 5.69 2.69 15.47
C THR A 444 5.04 2.81 16.85
N GLU A 445 5.82 3.01 17.90
CA GLU A 445 5.32 3.24 19.26
C GLU A 445 4.60 4.59 19.36
N GLY A 446 3.46 4.60 20.07
CA GLY A 446 2.72 5.82 20.37
C GLY A 446 3.34 6.56 21.56
N VAL A 447 3.34 7.88 21.51
CA VAL A 447 3.89 8.75 22.58
C VAL A 447 2.85 9.04 23.67
N GLU A 448 1.69 8.40 23.59
CA GLU A 448 0.51 8.69 24.41
C GLU A 448 0.58 8.05 25.81
N GLU A 449 1.44 7.05 25.99
CA GLU A 449 1.60 6.29 27.25
C GLU A 449 2.65 6.91 28.20
N ASP A 450 3.33 7.98 27.80
CA ASP A 450 4.33 8.66 28.63
C ASP A 450 3.67 9.61 29.64
N GLU A 451 3.69 9.23 30.92
CA GLU A 451 3.14 10.02 32.04
C GLU A 451 4.16 10.98 32.70
N GLY A 452 5.35 11.12 32.11
CA GLY A 452 6.48 11.83 32.71
C GLY A 452 6.37 13.37 32.72
N PHE A 453 6.71 13.96 33.86
CA PHE A 453 7.03 15.38 34.03
C PHE A 453 8.41 15.50 34.70
N CYS A 454 9.43 15.78 33.90
CA CYS A 454 10.83 15.74 34.33
C CYS A 454 11.17 14.39 35.00
N CYS A 455 11.43 14.39 36.32
CA CYS A 455 11.80 13.21 37.10
C CYS A 455 10.61 12.57 37.86
N CYS A 456 9.39 13.05 37.64
CA CYS A 456 8.19 12.60 38.35
C CYS A 456 7.13 12.11 37.34
N GLU A 457 6.18 11.29 37.78
CA GLU A 457 5.07 10.80 36.96
C GLU A 457 3.73 11.30 37.52
N PRO A 458 3.42 12.61 37.41
CA PRO A 458 2.16 13.16 37.91
C PRO A 458 0.97 12.87 36.98
N GLY A 459 1.18 12.21 35.83
CA GLY A 459 0.18 12.03 34.78
C GLY A 459 -0.01 13.27 33.90
N HIS A 460 -0.92 13.21 32.94
CA HIS A 460 -1.27 14.31 32.04
C HIS A 460 -2.78 14.45 31.84
N ILE A 461 -3.22 15.62 31.36
CA ILE A 461 -4.62 15.89 31.03
C ILE A 461 -5.06 14.96 29.87
N PRO A 462 -6.30 14.44 29.85
CA PRO A 462 -6.81 13.66 28.73
C PRO A 462 -6.65 14.40 27.41
N HIS A 463 -6.18 13.70 26.37
CA HIS A 463 -5.91 14.21 25.02
C HIS A 463 -4.74 15.21 24.87
N VAL A 464 -3.98 15.47 25.93
CA VAL A 464 -2.79 16.34 25.94
C VAL A 464 -1.56 15.48 26.21
N LEU A 465 -0.44 15.75 25.53
CA LEU A 465 0.83 15.07 25.81
C LEU A 465 1.38 15.48 27.18
N SER A 466 2.10 14.56 27.83
CA SER A 466 2.93 14.90 28.98
C SER A 466 4.05 15.87 28.59
N PHE A 467 4.63 16.55 29.59
CA PHE A 467 5.71 17.51 29.34
C PHE A 467 6.95 16.82 28.75
N ASN A 468 7.30 15.62 29.25
CA ASN A 468 8.45 14.87 28.73
C ASN A 468 8.23 14.41 27.29
N ALA A 469 7.03 13.90 26.96
CA ALA A 469 6.66 13.56 25.59
C ALA A 469 6.75 14.78 24.67
N ALA A 470 6.12 15.89 25.05
CA ALA A 470 6.09 17.12 24.27
C ALA A 470 7.51 17.70 24.06
N PHE A 471 8.37 17.65 25.08
CA PHE A 471 9.76 18.10 24.99
C PHE A 471 10.60 17.18 24.10
N SER A 472 10.48 15.86 24.28
CA SER A 472 11.22 14.85 23.52
C SER A 472 10.88 14.91 22.03
N GLN A 473 9.60 15.07 21.68
CA GLN A 473 9.15 15.17 20.29
C GLN A 473 9.70 16.40 19.55
N ARG A 474 9.99 17.51 20.25
CA ARG A 474 10.63 18.70 19.66
C ARG A 474 12.10 18.48 19.31
N TRP A 475 12.71 17.45 19.88
CA TRP A 475 14.12 17.10 19.73
C TRP A 475 14.31 15.84 18.87
N LEU A 476 13.40 15.61 17.92
CA LEU A 476 13.53 14.57 16.89
C LEU A 476 13.76 15.24 15.54
N ALA A 477 14.60 14.63 14.70
CA ALA A 477 14.83 15.09 13.32
C ALA A 477 13.73 14.60 12.36
N TRP A 478 12.70 13.95 12.90
CA TRP A 478 11.60 13.36 12.17
C TRP A 478 10.28 13.58 12.93
N GLU A 479 9.17 13.58 12.19
CA GLU A 479 7.82 13.70 12.75
C GLU A 479 6.85 12.76 12.04
N VAL A 480 5.94 12.13 12.80
CA VAL A 480 4.84 11.35 12.22
C VAL A 480 3.76 12.31 11.73
N ILE A 481 3.53 12.36 10.41
CA ILE A 481 2.47 13.20 9.85
C ILE A 481 1.14 12.46 9.91
N VAL A 482 1.13 11.23 9.41
CA VAL A 482 -0.06 10.39 9.29
C VAL A 482 0.23 9.00 9.82
N THR A 483 -0.67 8.46 10.62
CA THR A 483 -0.59 7.11 11.16
C THR A 483 -1.20 6.04 10.24
N LYS A 484 -2.21 6.41 9.45
CA LYS A 484 -2.91 5.50 8.52
C LYS A 484 -3.06 6.10 7.13
N TYR A 485 -2.01 5.96 6.33
CA TYR A 485 -2.01 6.26 4.90
C TYR A 485 -2.27 4.97 4.12
N ILE A 486 -3.33 4.97 3.32
CA ILE A 486 -3.83 3.75 2.69
C ILE A 486 -3.31 3.67 1.26
N LEU A 487 -2.67 2.56 0.93
CA LEU A 487 -2.16 2.31 -0.41
C LEU A 487 -2.45 0.86 -0.82
N GLU A 488 -2.69 0.65 -2.12
CA GLU A 488 -2.86 -0.70 -2.66
C GLU A 488 -1.51 -1.43 -2.68
N GLY A 489 -1.50 -2.64 -2.13
CA GLY A 489 -0.33 -3.50 -2.07
C GLY A 489 -0.70 -4.96 -1.84
N TYR A 490 0.31 -5.79 -1.58
CA TYR A 490 0.12 -7.19 -1.24
C TYR A 490 0.42 -7.44 0.23
N SER A 491 -0.55 -8.05 0.91
CA SER A 491 -0.32 -8.64 2.22
C SER A 491 0.35 -10.00 2.03
N ILE A 492 1.46 -10.22 2.74
CA ILE A 492 2.26 -11.44 2.68
C ILE A 492 1.83 -12.33 3.85
N THR A 493 1.62 -13.60 3.56
CA THR A 493 1.43 -14.65 4.58
C THR A 493 2.47 -15.72 4.34
N ASP A 494 3.28 -16.03 5.35
CA ASP A 494 4.36 -17.00 5.31
C ASP A 494 4.10 -18.16 6.27
N ASN A 495 3.84 -19.35 5.72
CA ASN A 495 3.66 -20.58 6.49
C ASN A 495 4.86 -21.51 6.28
N SER A 496 5.39 -22.10 7.35
CA SER A 496 6.45 -23.09 7.23
C SER A 496 5.92 -24.36 6.57
N ALA A 497 6.56 -24.80 5.48
CA ALA A 497 6.20 -26.06 4.82
C ALA A 497 6.58 -27.26 5.68
N ALA A 498 7.61 -27.12 6.53
CA ALA A 498 8.04 -28.17 7.43
C ALA A 498 6.94 -28.55 8.43
N SER A 499 6.27 -27.56 9.05
CA SER A 499 5.16 -27.84 9.99
C SER A 499 3.94 -28.43 9.30
N MET A 500 3.69 -28.09 8.04
CA MET A 500 2.55 -28.62 7.26
C MET A 500 2.78 -30.04 6.72
N LEU A 501 4.02 -30.52 6.67
CA LEU A 501 4.39 -31.79 6.01
C LEU A 501 5.22 -32.72 6.91
N GLN A 502 5.39 -32.40 8.19
CA GLN A 502 6.18 -33.20 9.13
C GLN A 502 5.60 -34.60 9.33
N VAL A 503 4.28 -34.70 9.47
CA VAL A 503 3.54 -35.95 9.73
C VAL A 503 3.32 -36.74 8.43
N PHE A 504 3.47 -38.06 8.48
CA PHE A 504 3.25 -38.93 7.32
C PHE A 504 1.83 -38.80 6.75
N ASP A 505 0.81 -38.73 7.60
CA ASP A 505 -0.58 -38.55 7.16
C ASP A 505 -0.78 -37.26 6.34
N LEU A 506 -0.09 -36.17 6.71
CA LEU A 506 -0.15 -34.92 5.95
C LEU A 506 0.58 -35.03 4.60
N ARG A 507 1.69 -35.78 4.52
CA ARG A 507 2.33 -36.09 3.23
C ARG A 507 1.45 -36.98 2.35
N LYS A 508 0.70 -37.90 2.96
CA LYS A 508 -0.28 -38.74 2.27
C LYS A 508 -1.41 -37.91 1.68
N VAL A 509 -1.95 -36.96 2.44
CA VAL A 509 -2.97 -36.01 1.97
C VAL A 509 -2.44 -35.18 0.79
N LEU A 510 -1.23 -34.59 0.89
CA LEU A 510 -0.63 -33.82 -0.21
C LEU A 510 -0.48 -34.68 -1.49
N THR A 511 0.00 -35.92 -1.35
CA THR A 511 0.21 -36.84 -2.47
C THR A 511 -1.12 -37.24 -3.11
N THR A 512 -2.16 -37.43 -2.30
CA THR A 512 -3.53 -37.69 -2.77
C THR A 512 -4.06 -36.52 -3.59
N TYR A 513 -3.90 -35.27 -3.12
CA TYR A 513 -4.28 -34.09 -3.90
C TYR A 513 -3.43 -33.90 -5.15
N TYR A 514 -2.16 -34.32 -5.14
CA TYR A 514 -1.32 -34.30 -6.33
C TYR A 514 -1.85 -35.25 -7.41
N VAL A 515 -2.22 -36.48 -7.04
CA VAL A 515 -2.86 -37.44 -7.96
C VAL A 515 -4.20 -36.92 -8.48
N LYS A 516 -5.08 -36.44 -7.59
CA LYS A 516 -6.38 -35.84 -7.97
C LYS A 516 -6.19 -34.61 -8.88
N GLY A 517 -5.15 -33.80 -8.63
CA GLY A 517 -4.79 -32.63 -9.45
C GLY A 517 -4.34 -33.02 -10.87
N ILE A 518 -3.48 -34.03 -11.01
CA ILE A 518 -3.09 -34.56 -12.34
C ILE A 518 -4.33 -35.01 -13.10
N ILE A 519 -5.21 -35.80 -12.48
CA ILE A 519 -6.44 -36.30 -13.10
C ILE A 519 -7.32 -35.15 -13.61
N TYR A 520 -7.50 -34.09 -12.81
CA TYR A 520 -8.25 -32.91 -13.21
C TYR A 520 -7.66 -32.24 -14.45
N TYR A 521 -6.35 -31.92 -14.46
CA TYR A 521 -5.75 -31.21 -15.60
C TYR A 521 -5.66 -32.06 -16.88
N VAL A 522 -5.55 -33.39 -16.77
CA VAL A 522 -5.64 -34.28 -17.96
C VAL A 522 -7.04 -34.20 -18.56
N THR A 523 -8.06 -34.36 -17.71
CA THR A 523 -9.46 -34.48 -18.16
C THR A 523 -10.01 -33.16 -18.70
N THR A 524 -9.59 -32.02 -18.15
CA THR A 524 -10.04 -30.70 -18.60
C THR A 524 -9.25 -30.14 -19.79
N SER A 525 -8.12 -30.76 -20.17
CA SER A 525 -7.30 -30.33 -21.30
C SER A 525 -8.04 -30.42 -22.64
N SER A 526 -7.85 -29.40 -23.49
CA SER A 526 -8.36 -29.39 -24.86
C SER A 526 -7.67 -30.42 -25.76
N LYS A 527 -6.45 -30.83 -25.44
CA LYS A 527 -5.64 -31.79 -26.21
C LYS A 527 -5.87 -33.25 -25.83
N LEU A 528 -6.80 -33.54 -24.91
CA LEU A 528 -7.02 -34.91 -24.43
C LEU A 528 -7.33 -35.90 -25.57
N GLU A 529 -8.15 -35.50 -26.55
CA GLU A 529 -8.46 -36.34 -27.72
C GLU A 529 -7.21 -36.63 -28.56
N GLU A 530 -6.30 -35.66 -28.69
CA GLU A 530 -5.03 -35.81 -29.40
C GLU A 530 -4.07 -36.75 -28.65
N TRP A 531 -3.98 -36.60 -27.32
CA TRP A 531 -3.15 -37.47 -26.47
C TRP A 531 -3.64 -38.92 -26.46
N LEU A 532 -4.95 -39.13 -26.44
CA LEU A 532 -5.54 -40.46 -26.50
C LEU A 532 -5.36 -41.11 -27.88
N ALA A 533 -5.30 -40.32 -28.97
CA ALA A 533 -5.08 -40.81 -30.32
C ALA A 533 -3.60 -41.02 -30.68
N ASN A 534 -2.66 -40.56 -29.85
CA ASN A 534 -1.23 -40.61 -30.14
C ASN A 534 -0.68 -42.05 -30.00
N GLU A 535 -0.25 -42.63 -31.12
CA GLU A 535 0.28 -44.00 -31.20
C GLU A 535 1.52 -44.22 -30.31
N THR A 536 2.42 -43.23 -30.23
CA THR A 536 3.64 -43.34 -29.40
C THR A 536 3.34 -43.44 -27.91
N MET A 537 2.30 -42.72 -27.44
CA MET A 537 1.86 -42.77 -26.06
C MET A 537 1.13 -44.08 -25.74
N GLN A 538 0.30 -44.56 -26.67
CA GLN A 538 -0.37 -45.85 -26.53
C GLN A 538 0.62 -47.01 -26.46
N GLU A 539 1.69 -46.97 -27.27
CA GLU A 539 2.73 -48.00 -27.26
C GLU A 539 3.53 -47.98 -25.95
N GLY A 540 3.91 -46.78 -25.46
CA GLY A 540 4.60 -46.63 -24.18
C GLY A 540 3.76 -47.04 -22.96
N LEU A 541 2.45 -46.80 -22.99
CA LEU A 541 1.51 -47.14 -21.93
C LEU A 541 0.90 -48.54 -22.04
N ARG A 542 1.30 -49.34 -23.04
CA ARG A 542 0.73 -50.67 -23.28
C ARG A 542 0.82 -51.59 -22.07
N LEU A 543 1.92 -51.53 -21.31
CA LEU A 543 2.09 -52.31 -20.07
C LEU A 543 1.13 -51.84 -18.97
N CYS A 544 0.86 -50.54 -18.89
CA CYS A 544 -0.09 -49.97 -17.94
C CYS A 544 -1.56 -50.32 -18.27
N ALA A 545 -1.85 -50.78 -19.50
CA ALA A 545 -3.16 -51.28 -19.89
C ALA A 545 -3.40 -52.73 -19.41
N ASP A 546 -2.36 -53.49 -19.04
CA ASP A 546 -2.54 -54.85 -18.55
C ASP A 546 -3.12 -54.87 -17.13
N ARG A 547 -4.16 -55.68 -16.92
CA ARG A 547 -4.85 -55.79 -15.62
C ARG A 547 -3.98 -56.32 -14.48
N ASN A 548 -2.96 -57.11 -14.82
CA ASN A 548 -2.01 -57.68 -13.85
C ASN A 548 -0.77 -56.79 -13.64
N TYR A 549 -0.72 -55.62 -14.26
CA TYR A 549 0.41 -54.72 -14.13
C TYR A 549 0.47 -54.09 -12.75
N VAL A 550 1.65 -54.15 -12.15
CA VAL A 550 2.00 -53.51 -10.88
C VAL A 550 3.30 -52.76 -11.08
N ASP A 551 3.33 -51.47 -10.74
CA ASP A 551 4.58 -50.73 -10.72
C ASP A 551 5.23 -50.86 -9.33
N VAL A 552 6.35 -51.57 -9.29
CA VAL A 552 7.12 -51.91 -8.08
C VAL A 552 8.34 -50.98 -7.94
N ASP A 553 8.16 -49.70 -8.24
CA ASP A 553 9.25 -48.73 -8.10
C ASP A 553 9.61 -48.51 -6.62
N PRO A 554 10.90 -48.51 -6.25
CA PRO A 554 11.34 -48.26 -4.86
C PRO A 554 10.93 -46.89 -4.29
N THR A 555 10.48 -45.96 -5.14
CA THR A 555 10.01 -44.64 -4.71
C THR A 555 8.64 -44.65 -4.02
N PHE A 556 7.81 -45.67 -4.26
CA PHE A 556 6.48 -45.77 -3.68
C PHE A 556 6.55 -46.16 -2.20
N ASN A 557 5.75 -45.50 -1.37
CA ASN A 557 5.83 -45.62 0.07
C ASN A 557 4.43 -45.87 0.67
N PRO A 558 4.20 -46.97 1.41
CA PRO A 558 2.88 -47.28 1.98
C PRO A 558 2.37 -46.22 2.96
N ASN A 559 3.25 -45.40 3.54
CA ASN A 559 2.87 -44.33 4.47
C ASN A 559 2.45 -43.04 3.75
N ILE A 560 2.68 -42.92 2.44
CA ILE A 560 2.45 -41.69 1.65
C ILE A 560 1.48 -41.95 0.49
N ASP A 561 1.50 -43.15 -0.09
CA ASP A 561 0.63 -43.55 -1.19
C ASP A 561 -0.65 -44.21 -0.66
N GLU A 562 -1.82 -43.64 -0.98
CA GLU A 562 -3.12 -44.16 -0.53
C GLU A 562 -3.54 -45.46 -1.23
N ASP A 563 -3.17 -45.61 -2.50
CA ASP A 563 -3.43 -46.76 -3.39
C ASP A 563 -2.31 -47.82 -3.35
N TYR A 564 -1.43 -47.79 -2.35
CA TYR A 564 -0.35 -48.77 -2.22
C TYR A 564 -0.90 -50.17 -1.90
N ASP A 565 -0.62 -51.15 -2.76
CA ASP A 565 -1.03 -52.53 -2.54
C ASP A 565 0.02 -53.27 -1.69
N HIS A 566 -0.30 -53.49 -0.41
CA HIS A 566 0.56 -54.24 0.51
C HIS A 566 0.84 -55.68 0.07
N ARG A 567 -0.04 -56.30 -0.73
CA ARG A 567 0.12 -57.70 -1.19
C ARG A 567 1.09 -57.80 -2.35
N LEU A 568 1.08 -56.79 -3.23
CA LEU A 568 1.88 -56.77 -4.47
C LEU A 568 3.12 -55.87 -4.35
N ALA A 569 3.30 -55.20 -3.20
CA ALA A 569 4.44 -54.33 -2.88
C ALA A 569 4.67 -53.20 -3.90
N GLY A 570 3.59 -52.61 -4.40
CA GLY A 570 3.63 -51.54 -5.39
C GLY A 570 2.24 -50.96 -5.64
N ILE A 571 2.11 -50.15 -6.69
CA ILE A 571 0.82 -49.59 -7.10
C ILE A 571 0.27 -50.47 -8.22
N SER A 572 -0.92 -51.04 -8.02
CA SER A 572 -1.62 -51.82 -9.04
C SER A 572 -2.71 -50.98 -9.70
N ARG A 573 -3.06 -51.31 -10.94
CA ARG A 573 -4.18 -50.65 -11.63
C ARG A 573 -5.50 -50.83 -10.87
N GLU A 574 -5.69 -51.97 -10.22
CA GLU A 574 -6.89 -52.28 -9.45
C GLU A 574 -6.99 -51.41 -8.19
N SER A 575 -5.90 -51.24 -7.42
CA SER A 575 -5.88 -50.35 -6.25
C SER A 575 -6.10 -48.89 -6.63
N PHE A 576 -5.49 -48.44 -7.74
CA PHE A 576 -5.72 -47.09 -8.27
C PHE A 576 -7.19 -46.83 -8.64
N CYS A 577 -7.83 -47.79 -9.32
CA CYS A 577 -9.24 -47.65 -9.71
C CYS A 577 -10.19 -47.68 -8.51
N VAL A 578 -9.87 -48.41 -7.43
CA VAL A 578 -10.70 -48.42 -6.21
C VAL A 578 -10.78 -47.02 -5.59
N ILE A 579 -9.70 -46.24 -5.65
CA ILE A 579 -9.62 -44.94 -4.99
C ILE A 579 -10.00 -43.78 -5.92
N TYR A 580 -9.50 -43.79 -7.17
CA TYR A 580 -9.58 -42.61 -8.04
C TYR A 580 -10.59 -42.69 -9.19
N LEU A 581 -11.20 -43.86 -9.45
CA LEU A 581 -12.13 -44.01 -10.59
C LEU A 581 -13.34 -43.07 -10.51
N ASN A 582 -13.95 -42.95 -9.32
CA ASN A 582 -15.07 -42.03 -9.09
C ASN A 582 -14.69 -40.57 -9.46
N TRP A 583 -13.47 -40.15 -9.11
CA TRP A 583 -12.98 -38.82 -9.46
C TRP A 583 -12.79 -38.63 -10.98
N ILE A 584 -12.27 -39.66 -11.68
CA ILE A 584 -12.10 -39.63 -13.14
C ILE A 584 -13.46 -39.56 -13.85
N GLU A 585 -14.42 -40.39 -13.44
CA GLU A 585 -15.80 -40.40 -13.95
C GLU A 585 -16.44 -39.03 -13.78
N TYR A 586 -16.34 -38.45 -12.57
CA TYR A 586 -16.88 -37.14 -12.28
C TYR A 586 -16.24 -36.04 -13.14
N CYS A 587 -14.91 -36.00 -13.27
CA CYS A 587 -14.23 -35.01 -14.11
C CYS A 587 -14.60 -35.15 -15.60
N SER A 588 -14.71 -36.38 -16.11
CA SER A 588 -15.12 -36.64 -17.50
C SER A 588 -16.55 -36.15 -17.75
N SER A 589 -17.46 -36.34 -16.79
CA SER A 589 -18.87 -35.92 -16.89
C SER A 589 -19.05 -34.40 -17.03
N ARG A 590 -18.08 -33.60 -16.54
CA ARG A 590 -18.10 -32.13 -16.61
C ARG A 590 -17.54 -31.57 -17.92
N ARG A 591 -17.00 -32.41 -18.81
CA ARG A 591 -16.47 -31.98 -20.12
C ARG A 591 -17.60 -31.65 -21.09
N ALA A 592 -17.32 -30.77 -22.06
CA ALA A 592 -18.23 -30.48 -23.17
C ALA A 592 -18.50 -31.72 -24.05
N LYS A 593 -17.52 -32.61 -24.19
CA LYS A 593 -17.65 -33.94 -24.81
C LYS A 593 -17.29 -35.00 -23.77
N PRO A 594 -18.27 -35.61 -23.08
CA PRO A 594 -18.00 -36.67 -22.12
C PRO A 594 -17.43 -37.89 -22.85
N LEU A 595 -16.43 -38.53 -22.25
CA LEU A 595 -15.91 -39.82 -22.69
C LEU A 595 -16.46 -40.90 -21.77
N ASP A 596 -16.84 -42.05 -22.31
CA ASP A 596 -17.22 -43.21 -21.52
C ASP A 596 -15.99 -43.71 -20.74
N VAL A 597 -16.07 -43.62 -19.41
CA VAL A 597 -15.00 -44.00 -18.49
C VAL A 597 -15.30 -45.37 -17.93
N ASP A 598 -14.64 -46.38 -18.47
CA ASP A 598 -14.60 -47.72 -17.88
C ASP A 598 -13.24 -47.99 -17.25
N LYS A 599 -13.17 -48.99 -16.37
CA LYS A 599 -11.90 -49.47 -15.78
C LYS A 599 -10.83 -49.76 -16.83
N GLU A 600 -11.24 -50.22 -18.01
CA GLU A 600 -10.36 -50.56 -19.15
C GLU A 600 -10.21 -49.43 -20.18
N SER A 601 -10.76 -48.25 -19.91
CA SER A 601 -10.67 -47.12 -20.84
C SER A 601 -9.24 -46.60 -21.01
N SER A 602 -8.92 -46.11 -22.21
CA SER A 602 -7.63 -45.48 -22.52
C SER A 602 -7.38 -44.22 -21.68
N LEU A 603 -8.44 -43.52 -21.26
CA LEU A 603 -8.34 -42.40 -20.32
C LEU A 603 -7.82 -42.84 -18.95
N VAL A 604 -8.36 -43.93 -18.38
CA VAL A 604 -7.90 -44.46 -17.09
C VAL A 604 -6.44 -44.93 -17.21
N THR A 605 -6.05 -45.56 -18.32
CA THR A 605 -4.65 -45.94 -18.58
C THR A 605 -3.72 -44.72 -18.62
N LEU A 606 -4.12 -43.64 -19.30
CA LEU A 606 -3.35 -42.39 -19.37
C LEU A 606 -3.24 -41.69 -18.00
N CYS A 607 -4.35 -41.58 -17.26
CA CYS A 607 -4.36 -41.03 -15.91
C CYS A 607 -3.46 -41.84 -14.98
N TYR A 608 -3.57 -43.18 -15.00
CA TYR A 608 -2.73 -44.07 -14.21
C TYR A 608 -1.25 -43.87 -14.53
N GLY A 609 -0.87 -43.88 -15.82
CA GLY A 609 0.52 -43.65 -16.25
C GLY A 609 1.08 -42.29 -15.79
N LEU A 610 0.32 -41.21 -15.92
CA LEU A 610 0.73 -39.87 -15.49
C LEU A 610 0.85 -39.74 -13.96
N CYS A 611 -0.05 -40.36 -13.20
CA CYS A 611 0.00 -40.33 -11.73
C CYS A 611 1.18 -41.15 -11.18
N VAL A 612 1.52 -42.28 -11.82
CA VAL A 612 2.71 -43.08 -11.49
C VAL A 612 3.99 -42.32 -11.85
N LEU A 613 4.07 -41.75 -13.06
CA LEU A 613 5.15 -40.85 -13.50
C LEU A 613 5.37 -39.71 -12.50
N GLY A 614 4.30 -38.98 -12.16
CA GLY A 614 4.37 -37.82 -11.28
C GLY A 614 4.93 -38.16 -9.89
N ARG A 615 4.55 -39.31 -9.35
CA ARG A 615 5.06 -39.83 -8.07
C ARG A 615 6.50 -40.32 -8.16
N ARG A 616 6.87 -41.03 -9.23
CA ARG A 616 8.26 -41.45 -9.46
C ARG A 616 9.19 -40.24 -9.61
N ALA A 617 8.73 -39.20 -10.29
CA ALA A 617 9.45 -37.93 -10.42
C ALA A 617 9.66 -37.26 -9.04
N LEU A 618 8.64 -37.25 -8.18
CA LEU A 618 8.75 -36.72 -6.81
C LEU A 618 9.74 -37.55 -5.97
N GLY A 619 9.63 -38.87 -6.03
CA GLY A 619 10.54 -39.79 -5.33
C GLY A 619 12.00 -39.64 -5.79
N THR A 620 12.23 -39.55 -7.10
CA THR A 620 13.57 -39.35 -7.69
C THR A 620 14.15 -38.00 -7.28
N ALA A 621 13.35 -36.93 -7.32
CA ALA A 621 13.78 -35.60 -6.89
C ALA A 621 14.09 -35.56 -5.38
N SER A 622 13.41 -36.38 -4.58
CA SER A 622 13.69 -36.55 -3.15
C SER A 622 14.86 -37.49 -2.83
N HIS A 623 15.70 -37.83 -3.82
CA HIS A 623 16.81 -38.79 -3.67
C HIS A 623 16.37 -40.16 -3.13
N HIS A 624 15.16 -40.63 -3.47
CA HIS A 624 14.56 -41.86 -2.97
C HIS A 624 14.37 -41.91 -1.43
N MET A 625 14.41 -40.73 -0.77
CA MET A 625 14.26 -40.60 0.68
C MET A 625 13.00 -39.79 1.03
N SER A 626 11.86 -40.13 0.43
CA SER A 626 10.57 -39.44 0.65
C SER A 626 10.06 -39.53 2.10
N SER A 627 10.61 -40.43 2.91
CA SER A 627 10.38 -40.53 4.35
C SER A 627 11.09 -39.45 5.17
N ASN A 628 12.19 -38.90 4.66
CA ASN A 628 12.89 -37.78 5.26
C ASN A 628 12.25 -36.46 4.82
N LEU A 629 11.89 -35.61 5.79
CA LEU A 629 11.19 -34.35 5.52
C LEU A 629 12.01 -33.42 4.62
N GLU A 630 13.32 -33.26 4.89
CA GLU A 630 14.17 -32.35 4.11
C GLU A 630 14.31 -32.79 2.65
N SER A 631 14.53 -34.08 2.43
CA SER A 631 14.62 -34.67 1.09
C SER A 631 13.28 -34.56 0.35
N PHE A 632 12.16 -34.78 1.05
CA PHE A 632 10.82 -34.62 0.50
C PHE A 632 10.53 -33.18 0.07
N LEU A 633 10.83 -32.20 0.94
CA LEU A 633 10.65 -30.77 0.64
C LEU A 633 11.53 -30.31 -0.52
N TYR A 634 12.77 -30.79 -0.60
CA TYR A 634 13.65 -30.54 -1.74
C TYR A 634 13.05 -31.06 -3.05
N GLY A 635 12.57 -32.30 -3.06
CA GLY A 635 11.90 -32.89 -4.22
C GLY A 635 10.65 -32.13 -4.63
N LEU A 636 9.81 -31.75 -3.65
CA LEU A 636 8.60 -30.97 -3.85
C LEU A 636 8.91 -29.60 -4.48
N HIS A 637 9.92 -28.89 -3.96
CA HIS A 637 10.33 -27.60 -4.48
C HIS A 637 10.89 -27.68 -5.91
N ALA A 638 11.69 -28.71 -6.22
CA ALA A 638 12.20 -28.94 -7.57
C ALA A 638 11.06 -29.16 -8.58
N LEU A 639 10.08 -30.01 -8.25
CA LEU A 639 8.91 -30.23 -9.11
C LEU A 639 8.02 -28.98 -9.24
N PHE A 640 7.84 -28.22 -8.16
CA PHE A 640 7.06 -26.98 -8.16
C PHE A 640 7.65 -25.93 -9.13
N LYS A 641 8.98 -25.85 -9.19
CA LYS A 641 9.73 -25.00 -10.13
C LYS A 641 9.59 -25.47 -11.58
N GLY A 642 9.30 -26.76 -11.79
CA GLY A 642 9.23 -27.37 -13.11
C GLY A 642 10.47 -28.19 -13.50
N ASP A 643 11.37 -28.47 -12.55
CA ASP A 643 12.59 -29.24 -12.79
C ASP A 643 12.29 -30.75 -12.73
N PHE A 644 11.70 -31.29 -13.80
CA PHE A 644 11.39 -32.72 -13.93
C PHE A 644 12.60 -33.49 -14.48
N ARG A 645 13.11 -34.44 -13.70
CA ARG A 645 14.17 -35.38 -14.12
C ARG A 645 13.57 -36.76 -14.36
N ILE A 646 13.31 -37.08 -15.61
CA ILE A 646 12.80 -38.40 -16.01
C ILE A 646 14.01 -39.33 -16.16
N SER A 647 14.19 -40.22 -15.19
CA SER A 647 15.30 -41.19 -15.13
C SER A 647 14.89 -42.60 -15.57
N SER A 648 13.59 -42.90 -15.57
CA SER A 648 13.06 -44.22 -15.91
C SER A 648 12.77 -44.32 -17.40
N ILE A 649 13.28 -45.38 -18.04
CA ILE A 649 12.99 -45.71 -19.45
C ILE A 649 11.49 -45.94 -19.68
N ARG A 650 10.76 -46.38 -18.63
CA ARG A 650 9.30 -46.64 -18.70
C ARG A 650 8.48 -45.37 -18.91
N ASP A 651 9.07 -44.21 -18.66
CA ASP A 651 8.41 -42.92 -18.65
C ASP A 651 8.77 -42.06 -19.88
N GLU A 652 9.58 -42.57 -20.82
CA GLU A 652 10.05 -41.83 -22.01
C GLU A 652 8.92 -41.41 -22.97
N TRP A 653 7.78 -42.09 -22.94
CA TRP A 653 6.60 -41.78 -23.76
C TRP A 653 6.08 -40.35 -23.53
N ILE A 654 6.39 -39.74 -22.39
CA ILE A 654 6.03 -38.34 -22.08
C ILE A 654 6.74 -37.32 -23.00
N PHE A 655 7.87 -37.68 -23.61
CA PHE A 655 8.59 -36.81 -24.54
C PHE A 655 7.90 -36.68 -25.91
N ALA A 656 6.86 -37.48 -26.18
CA ALA A 656 6.01 -37.31 -27.35
C ALA A 656 5.26 -35.96 -27.34
N ASP A 657 4.88 -35.45 -26.15
CA ASP A 657 4.36 -34.10 -25.97
C ASP A 657 4.72 -33.55 -24.57
N MET A 658 5.69 -32.63 -24.53
CA MET A 658 6.11 -31.97 -23.28
C MET A 658 5.02 -31.10 -22.64
N GLU A 659 3.91 -30.80 -23.34
CA GLU A 659 2.77 -30.11 -22.74
C GLU A 659 2.12 -30.92 -21.61
N LEU A 660 2.21 -32.25 -21.62
CA LEU A 660 1.74 -33.07 -20.48
C LEU A 660 2.47 -32.70 -19.19
N LEU A 661 3.78 -32.47 -19.24
CA LEU A 661 4.52 -31.99 -18.07
C LEU A 661 4.13 -30.56 -17.71
N ARG A 662 4.10 -29.65 -18.69
CA ARG A 662 3.91 -28.20 -18.45
C ARG A 662 2.49 -27.80 -18.06
N LYS A 663 1.46 -28.45 -18.63
CA LYS A 663 0.03 -28.12 -18.45
C LYS A 663 -0.72 -29.09 -17.56
N VAL A 664 -0.17 -30.27 -17.26
CA VAL A 664 -0.83 -31.27 -16.38
C VAL A 664 -0.04 -31.51 -15.11
N VAL A 665 1.21 -32.00 -15.22
CA VAL A 665 1.96 -32.46 -14.04
C VAL A 665 2.42 -31.27 -13.17
N VAL A 666 2.96 -30.21 -13.78
CA VAL A 666 3.37 -28.98 -13.06
C VAL A 666 2.16 -28.29 -12.40
N PRO A 667 1.03 -28.04 -13.08
CA PRO A 667 -0.13 -27.44 -12.42
C PRO A 667 -0.75 -28.36 -11.37
N GLY A 668 -0.67 -29.68 -11.55
CA GLY A 668 -1.11 -30.68 -10.57
C GLY A 668 -0.38 -30.55 -9.23
N ILE A 669 0.96 -30.50 -9.23
CA ILE A 669 1.75 -30.33 -7.99
C ILE A 669 1.59 -28.93 -7.38
N ARG A 670 1.36 -27.91 -8.21
CA ARG A 670 1.11 -26.54 -7.75
C ARG A 670 -0.25 -26.42 -7.05
N MET A 671 -1.29 -27.02 -7.63
CA MET A 671 -2.64 -27.00 -7.06
C MET A 671 -2.73 -27.87 -5.79
N SER A 672 -2.00 -28.98 -5.72
CA SER A 672 -2.03 -29.85 -4.53
C SER A 672 -1.55 -29.13 -3.27
N ILE A 673 -0.57 -28.23 -3.37
CA ILE A 673 -0.12 -27.41 -2.23
C ILE A 673 -1.25 -26.51 -1.73
N LYS A 674 -2.02 -25.91 -2.64
CA LYS A 674 -3.16 -25.06 -2.26
C LYS A 674 -4.28 -25.87 -1.62
N LEU A 675 -4.67 -26.99 -2.21
CA LEU A 675 -5.69 -27.89 -1.66
C LEU A 675 -5.27 -28.44 -0.28
N HIS A 676 -3.99 -28.77 -0.13
CA HIS A 676 -3.41 -29.18 1.16
C HIS A 676 -3.50 -28.09 2.22
N GLN A 677 -3.32 -26.82 1.84
CA GLN A 677 -3.49 -25.69 2.76
C GLN A 677 -4.96 -25.54 3.21
N ASP A 678 -5.91 -25.74 2.31
CA ASP A 678 -7.34 -25.61 2.61
C ASP A 678 -7.87 -26.77 3.46
N HIS A 679 -7.27 -27.96 3.34
CA HIS A 679 -7.58 -29.12 4.17
C HIS A 679 -7.44 -28.84 5.69
N PHE A 680 -6.59 -27.89 6.10
CA PHE A 680 -6.50 -27.48 7.51
C PHE A 680 -7.69 -26.63 7.99
N THR A 681 -8.42 -25.99 7.06
CA THR A 681 -9.61 -25.20 7.38
C THR A 681 -10.85 -26.09 7.41
N SER A 682 -10.95 -27.04 6.49
CA SER A 682 -12.07 -27.99 6.37
C SER A 682 -11.60 -29.34 5.80
N PRO A 683 -11.23 -30.31 6.66
CA PRO A 683 -10.64 -31.57 6.19
C PRO A 683 -11.61 -32.45 5.41
N ASP A 684 -12.89 -32.46 5.79
CA ASP A 684 -13.92 -33.36 5.25
C ASP A 684 -14.60 -32.83 3.97
N GLU A 685 -14.36 -31.57 3.61
CA GLU A 685 -15.09 -30.88 2.54
C GLU A 685 -14.67 -31.36 1.14
N TYR A 686 -13.42 -31.82 0.98
CA TYR A 686 -12.86 -32.28 -0.30
C TYR A 686 -13.00 -33.77 -0.57
N ASP A 687 -13.70 -34.50 0.30
CA ASP A 687 -14.14 -35.87 0.03
C ASP A 687 -15.30 -35.91 -0.97
N ASP A 688 -16.10 -34.85 -1.04
CA ASP A 688 -17.12 -34.67 -2.08
C ASP A 688 -16.47 -34.25 -3.42
N PRO A 689 -16.59 -35.06 -4.49
CA PRO A 689 -16.09 -34.71 -5.82
C PRO A 689 -16.64 -33.38 -6.34
N THR A 690 -17.85 -33.01 -5.96
CA THR A 690 -18.47 -31.76 -6.44
C THR A 690 -17.75 -30.55 -5.91
N VAL A 691 -17.52 -30.51 -4.60
CA VAL A 691 -16.86 -29.39 -3.91
C VAL A 691 -15.40 -29.29 -4.32
N LEU A 692 -14.70 -30.43 -4.44
CA LEU A 692 -13.31 -30.44 -4.90
C LEU A 692 -13.15 -29.87 -6.33
N TYR A 693 -14.03 -30.26 -7.26
CA TYR A 693 -13.98 -29.73 -8.63
C TYR A 693 -14.27 -28.24 -8.69
N GLU A 694 -15.28 -27.77 -7.95
CA GLU A 694 -15.62 -26.35 -7.87
C GLU A 694 -14.49 -25.53 -7.22
N ALA A 695 -13.82 -26.07 -6.20
CA ALA A 695 -12.65 -25.46 -5.57
C ALA A 695 -11.50 -25.30 -6.56
N ILE A 696 -11.12 -26.35 -7.30
CA ILE A 696 -10.04 -26.29 -8.29
C ILE A 696 -10.36 -25.27 -9.39
N VAL A 697 -11.58 -25.27 -9.93
CA VAL A 697 -12.03 -24.30 -10.95
C VAL A 697 -12.00 -22.87 -10.42
N SER A 698 -12.39 -22.65 -9.16
CA SER A 698 -12.35 -21.33 -8.51
C SER A 698 -10.92 -20.85 -8.29
N HIS A 699 -10.02 -21.72 -7.85
CA HIS A 699 -8.61 -21.40 -7.66
C HIS A 699 -7.92 -21.10 -8.98
N GLU A 700 -8.18 -21.86 -10.05
CA GLU A 700 -7.61 -21.60 -11.37
C GLU A 700 -7.96 -20.20 -11.92
N LYS A 701 -9.16 -19.68 -11.61
CA LYS A 701 -9.60 -18.34 -12.03
C LYS A 701 -9.05 -17.21 -11.15
N ASN A 702 -8.93 -17.45 -9.85
CA ASN A 702 -8.66 -16.38 -8.88
C ASN A 702 -7.21 -16.38 -8.35
N LEU A 703 -6.49 -17.49 -8.42
CA LEU A 703 -5.18 -17.69 -7.79
C LEU A 703 -4.13 -18.01 -8.85
N VAL A 704 -3.05 -17.22 -8.89
CA VAL A 704 -1.89 -17.53 -9.72
C VAL A 704 -0.87 -18.32 -8.89
N ILE A 705 -0.65 -19.59 -9.25
CA ILE A 705 0.35 -20.44 -8.58
C ILE A 705 1.59 -20.55 -9.47
N ALA A 706 2.69 -19.96 -9.05
CA ALA A 706 3.95 -19.98 -9.78
C ALA A 706 5.16 -19.88 -8.84
N HIS A 707 6.34 -20.24 -9.34
CA HIS A 707 7.59 -20.02 -8.63
C HIS A 707 7.98 -18.53 -8.69
N GLU A 708 8.55 -17.97 -7.63
CA GLU A 708 8.84 -16.52 -7.59
C GLU A 708 9.92 -16.06 -8.59
N GLY A 709 10.75 -16.99 -9.06
CA GLY A 709 11.70 -16.77 -10.14
C GLY A 709 11.10 -16.89 -11.55
N ASP A 710 9.83 -17.28 -11.68
CA ASP A 710 9.12 -17.38 -12.96
C ASP A 710 8.69 -15.96 -13.42
N PRO A 711 8.95 -15.57 -14.67
CA PRO A 711 8.43 -14.31 -15.21
C PRO A 711 6.91 -14.16 -15.08
N ALA A 712 6.16 -15.28 -15.11
CA ALA A 712 4.71 -15.28 -14.92
C ALA A 712 4.32 -14.70 -13.56
N TRP A 713 5.06 -15.04 -12.49
CA TRP A 713 4.85 -14.50 -11.14
C TRP A 713 4.97 -12.98 -11.14
N ARG A 714 6.06 -12.46 -11.71
CA ARG A 714 6.30 -11.02 -11.80
C ARG A 714 5.20 -10.32 -12.57
N SER A 715 4.84 -10.86 -13.72
CA SER A 715 3.80 -10.28 -14.58
C SER A 715 2.43 -10.22 -13.86
N ALA A 716 2.08 -11.26 -13.09
CA ALA A 716 0.85 -11.32 -12.31
C ALA A 716 0.82 -10.30 -11.17
N VAL A 717 1.94 -10.13 -10.44
CA VAL A 717 2.04 -9.11 -9.37
C VAL A 717 1.86 -7.70 -9.96
N LEU A 718 2.49 -7.43 -11.11
CA LEU A 718 2.41 -6.14 -11.81
C LEU A 718 1.08 -5.90 -12.52
N ALA A 719 0.34 -6.95 -12.85
CA ALA A 719 -1.01 -6.92 -13.40
C ALA A 719 -2.09 -6.79 -12.32
N ASN A 720 -1.70 -6.68 -11.03
CA ASN A 720 -2.60 -6.57 -9.89
C ASN A 720 -3.54 -7.78 -9.72
N SER A 721 -3.03 -9.00 -9.95
CA SER A 721 -3.76 -10.24 -9.66
C SER A 721 -4.25 -10.30 -8.20
N PRO A 722 -5.45 -10.84 -7.93
CA PRO A 722 -6.04 -10.75 -6.59
C PRO A 722 -5.33 -11.61 -5.55
N SER A 723 -4.89 -12.83 -5.91
CA SER A 723 -4.08 -13.67 -5.05
C SER A 723 -3.01 -14.45 -5.82
N LEU A 724 -1.89 -14.71 -5.16
CA LEU A 724 -0.80 -15.52 -5.70
C LEU A 724 -0.26 -16.48 -4.64
N LEU A 725 0.23 -17.65 -5.05
CA LEU A 725 0.86 -18.64 -4.17
C LEU A 725 2.18 -19.14 -4.75
N ALA A 726 3.22 -19.18 -3.92
CA ALA A 726 4.54 -19.71 -4.24
C ALA A 726 5.08 -20.59 -3.11
N LEU A 727 6.01 -21.47 -3.46
CA LEU A 727 6.84 -22.22 -2.52
C LEU A 727 8.26 -21.66 -2.56
N ARG A 728 8.64 -20.90 -1.52
CA ARG A 728 9.95 -20.30 -1.35
C ARG A 728 10.91 -21.25 -0.64
N HIS A 729 12.14 -21.30 -1.10
CA HIS A 729 13.26 -21.92 -0.41
C HIS A 729 14.21 -20.82 0.06
N VAL A 730 14.51 -20.82 1.36
CA VAL A 730 15.44 -19.88 2.00
C VAL A 730 16.56 -20.70 2.65
N MET A 731 17.81 -20.32 2.38
CA MET A 731 18.96 -20.88 3.09
C MET A 731 19.44 -19.87 4.13
N ASP A 732 19.18 -20.15 5.40
CA ASP A 732 19.59 -19.30 6.53
C ASP A 732 20.62 -20.05 7.39
N ASP A 733 21.80 -19.48 7.58
CA ASP A 733 22.91 -20.04 8.38
C ASP A 733 23.21 -21.54 8.16
N GLY A 734 23.05 -22.01 6.91
CA GLY A 734 23.30 -23.42 6.54
C GLY A 734 22.11 -24.37 6.76
N THR A 735 20.97 -23.86 7.22
CA THR A 735 19.70 -24.61 7.33
C THR A 735 18.79 -24.33 6.14
N ASN A 736 18.11 -25.37 5.64
CA ASN A 736 17.16 -25.25 4.53
C ASN A 736 15.75 -25.02 5.07
N GLU A 737 15.21 -23.82 4.89
CA GLU A 737 13.83 -23.50 5.22
C GLU A 737 12.96 -23.44 3.96
N TYR A 738 11.83 -24.15 3.98
CA TYR A 738 10.82 -24.07 2.92
C TYR A 738 9.56 -23.40 3.45
N LYS A 739 9.08 -22.38 2.74
CA LYS A 739 7.94 -21.55 3.16
C LYS A 739 6.91 -21.46 2.03
N ILE A 740 5.65 -21.71 2.34
CA ILE A 740 4.53 -21.44 1.45
C ILE A 740 4.14 -19.98 1.64
N ILE A 741 4.27 -19.21 0.56
CA ILE A 741 3.99 -17.78 0.55
C ILE A 741 2.73 -17.54 -0.25
N MET A 742 1.74 -16.92 0.40
CA MET A 742 0.53 -16.46 -0.27
C MET A 742 0.47 -14.94 -0.20
N LEU A 743 0.26 -14.33 -1.37
CA LEU A 743 0.09 -12.90 -1.55
C LEU A 743 -1.38 -12.62 -1.80
N ASN A 744 -1.96 -11.70 -1.04
CA ASN A 744 -3.32 -11.23 -1.26
C ASN A 744 -3.31 -9.73 -1.49
N ARG A 745 -3.90 -9.30 -2.61
CA ARG A 745 -4.06 -7.88 -2.94
C ARG A 745 -5.03 -7.25 -1.95
N ARG A 746 -4.54 -6.27 -1.19
CA ARG A 746 -5.30 -5.58 -0.13
C ARG A 746 -4.87 -4.13 -0.03
N TYR A 747 -5.65 -3.35 0.70
CA TYR A 747 -5.25 -2.00 1.10
C TYR A 747 -4.40 -2.08 2.35
N LEU A 748 -3.13 -1.69 2.23
CA LEU A 748 -2.17 -1.67 3.34
C LEU A 748 -2.18 -0.29 4.00
N SER A 749 -1.98 -0.27 5.32
CA SER A 749 -1.87 0.95 6.10
C SER A 749 -0.41 1.26 6.37
N PHE A 750 0.04 2.43 5.91
CA PHE A 750 1.38 2.95 6.16
C PHE A 750 1.33 4.13 7.12
N ARG A 751 2.31 4.21 8.00
CA ARG A 751 2.68 5.46 8.67
C ARG A 751 3.54 6.28 7.74
N VAL A 752 3.25 7.58 7.64
CA VAL A 752 4.03 8.54 6.87
C VAL A 752 4.80 9.42 7.84
N ILE A 753 6.11 9.25 7.85
CA ILE A 753 7.03 10.00 8.70
C ILE A 753 7.81 10.97 7.82
N LYS A 754 7.79 12.26 8.17
CA LYS A 754 8.64 13.26 7.52
C LYS A 754 9.97 13.34 8.23
N VAL A 755 11.06 13.25 7.47
CA VAL A 755 12.41 13.40 7.99
C VAL A 755 12.98 14.74 7.54
N ASN A 756 13.77 15.39 8.40
CA ASN A 756 14.51 16.59 8.04
C ASN A 756 15.45 16.28 6.87
N LYS A 757 15.23 16.93 5.72
CA LYS A 757 16.01 16.70 4.50
C LYS A 757 17.50 17.02 4.64
N GLU A 758 17.87 17.99 5.48
CA GLU A 758 19.28 18.34 5.73
C GLU A 758 19.96 17.27 6.59
N CYS A 759 19.22 16.60 7.47
CA CYS A 759 19.70 15.42 8.19
C CYS A 759 20.04 14.28 7.22
N VAL A 760 19.13 13.98 6.27
CA VAL A 760 19.36 12.95 5.23
C VAL A 760 20.57 13.31 4.36
N ARG A 761 20.61 14.53 3.81
CA ARG A 761 21.73 15.02 2.99
C ARG A 761 23.05 14.96 3.75
N GLY A 762 23.06 15.35 5.02
CA GLY A 762 24.24 15.35 5.88
C GLY A 762 24.76 13.95 6.19
N LEU A 763 23.88 13.02 6.55
CA LEU A 763 24.23 11.63 6.84
C LEU A 763 24.73 10.90 5.60
N TRP A 764 24.05 11.04 4.45
CA TRP A 764 24.49 10.47 3.18
C TRP A 764 25.86 11.01 2.75
N ALA A 765 26.08 12.33 2.88
CA ALA A 765 27.37 12.94 2.58
C ALA A 765 28.48 12.45 3.53
N GLY A 766 28.18 12.28 4.82
CA GLY A 766 29.09 11.70 5.81
C GLY A 766 29.47 10.26 5.47
N GLN A 767 28.48 9.44 5.11
CA GLN A 767 28.70 8.05 4.72
C GLN A 767 29.59 7.93 3.48
N GLN A 768 29.32 8.73 2.46
CA GLN A 768 30.15 8.75 1.26
C GLN A 768 31.57 9.23 1.55
N GLN A 769 31.74 10.28 2.38
CA GLN A 769 33.07 10.76 2.75
C GLN A 769 33.90 9.64 3.39
N GLU A 770 33.32 8.91 4.33
CA GLU A 770 34.08 7.96 5.11
C GLU A 770 34.25 6.58 4.41
N LEU A 771 33.31 6.12 3.56
CA LEU A 771 33.50 4.91 2.74
C LEU A 771 34.37 5.15 1.51
N VAL A 772 34.12 6.24 0.78
CA VAL A 772 34.74 6.45 -0.53
C VAL A 772 36.07 7.19 -0.36
N PHE A 773 36.07 8.30 0.37
CA PHE A 773 37.27 9.14 0.48
C PHE A 773 38.24 8.63 1.55
N LEU A 774 37.75 8.29 2.74
CA LEU A 774 38.60 7.73 3.80
C LEU A 774 38.86 6.22 3.64
N ARG A 775 38.14 5.55 2.73
CA ARG A 775 38.27 4.12 2.45
C ARG A 775 38.16 3.26 3.71
N ASN A 776 37.31 3.66 4.66
CA ASN A 776 37.08 2.90 5.88
C ASN A 776 36.35 1.60 5.54
N ARG A 777 37.00 0.46 5.80
CA ARG A 777 36.50 -0.90 5.47
C ARG A 777 35.85 -1.62 6.66
N ASN A 778 35.74 -0.97 7.82
CA ASN A 778 35.16 -1.61 8.99
C ASN A 778 33.65 -1.87 8.75
N PRO A 779 33.14 -3.10 8.96
CA PRO A 779 31.70 -3.38 8.87
C PRO A 779 30.90 -2.79 10.05
N GLU A 780 31.49 -2.65 11.24
CA GLU A 780 30.87 -2.05 12.46
C GLU A 780 30.98 -0.51 12.48
N ARG A 781 31.01 0.09 11.30
CA ARG A 781 31.47 1.45 11.09
C ARG A 781 30.42 2.48 11.42
N GLY A 782 30.84 3.51 12.16
CA GLY A 782 30.04 4.70 12.42
C GLY A 782 28.71 4.41 13.11
N SER A 783 28.45 3.20 13.61
CA SER A 783 27.26 2.95 14.40
C SER A 783 27.46 3.63 15.75
N ILE A 784 27.03 4.88 15.87
CA ILE A 784 26.43 5.26 17.14
C ILE A 784 25.18 4.39 17.19
N GLN A 785 25.35 3.21 17.81
CA GLN A 785 24.28 2.26 18.03
C GLN A 785 23.20 3.02 18.79
N ASN A 786 21.97 3.03 18.26
CA ASN A 786 20.79 3.65 18.88
C ASN A 786 20.64 5.19 18.77
N ALA A 787 20.81 5.79 17.58
CA ALA A 787 20.49 7.20 17.31
C ALA A 787 19.03 7.40 16.84
N LYS A 788 18.06 7.02 17.69
CA LYS A 788 16.62 7.05 17.38
C LYS A 788 16.12 8.44 16.95
N GLN A 789 16.70 9.52 17.48
CA GLN A 789 16.33 10.89 17.16
C GLN A 789 16.59 11.28 15.70
N ALA A 790 17.56 10.64 15.04
CA ALA A 790 17.97 10.95 13.68
C ALA A 790 17.67 9.83 12.68
N LEU A 791 17.12 8.68 13.13
CA LEU A 791 16.88 7.47 12.31
C LEU A 791 18.10 7.10 11.45
N ARG A 792 19.29 7.14 12.08
CA ARG A 792 20.56 7.09 11.39
C ARG A 792 20.74 5.80 10.59
N ASN A 793 20.30 4.66 11.13
CA ASN A 793 20.48 3.37 10.46
C ASN A 793 19.51 3.21 9.29
N MET A 794 18.24 3.62 9.44
CA MET A 794 17.27 3.66 8.34
C MET A 794 17.72 4.59 7.21
N ILE A 795 18.26 5.78 7.55
CA ILE A 795 18.74 6.73 6.53
C ILE A 795 20.01 6.23 5.84
N ASN A 796 20.98 5.67 6.58
CA ASN A 796 22.24 5.22 5.98
C ASN A 796 22.07 3.95 5.14
N SER A 797 21.22 3.01 5.56
CA SER A 797 20.88 1.82 4.77
C SER A 797 20.18 2.19 3.46
N SER A 798 19.44 3.31 3.44
CA SER A 798 18.78 3.81 2.22
C SER A 798 19.73 4.39 1.17
N CYS A 799 20.99 4.72 1.49
CA CYS A 799 21.96 5.19 0.48
C CYS A 799 22.08 4.18 -0.66
N ASP A 800 22.18 4.61 -1.92
CA ASP A 800 22.25 3.61 -2.98
C ASP A 800 23.62 2.87 -2.96
N GLN A 801 23.66 1.72 -3.63
CA GLN A 801 24.87 0.89 -3.65
C GLN A 801 26.00 1.60 -4.41
N PRO A 802 27.27 1.55 -3.93
CA PRO A 802 27.81 0.64 -2.91
C PRO A 802 27.89 1.22 -1.49
N ILE A 803 27.27 2.39 -1.23
CA ILE A 803 27.42 3.10 0.04
C ILE A 803 26.47 2.52 1.09
N GLY A 804 25.20 2.36 0.73
CA GLY A 804 24.21 1.65 1.53
C GLY A 804 23.83 0.32 0.90
N TYR A 805 22.71 -0.23 1.35
CA TYR A 805 22.23 -1.55 0.99
C TYR A 805 20.69 -1.59 0.85
N PRO A 806 20.07 -0.68 0.08
CA PRO A 806 18.64 -0.75 -0.18
C PRO A 806 18.34 -2.03 -0.99
N ILE A 807 17.25 -2.69 -0.65
CA ILE A 807 16.74 -3.86 -1.38
C ILE A 807 16.36 -3.47 -2.80
N PHE A 808 15.73 -2.30 -2.95
CA PHE A 808 15.22 -1.82 -4.22
C PHE A 808 15.40 -0.31 -4.32
N VAL A 809 15.87 0.16 -5.47
CA VAL A 809 15.90 1.59 -5.81
C VAL A 809 15.12 1.76 -7.11
N SER A 810 14.05 2.54 -7.05
CA SER A 810 13.24 2.83 -8.22
C SER A 810 14.01 3.72 -9.20
N PRO A 811 13.70 3.64 -10.51
CA PRO A 811 13.99 4.74 -11.41
C PRO A 811 13.27 6.01 -10.94
N LEU A 812 13.66 7.16 -11.49
CA LEU A 812 12.91 8.40 -11.28
C LEU A 812 11.53 8.23 -11.92
N THR A 813 10.49 8.29 -11.11
CA THR A 813 9.12 8.10 -11.56
C THR A 813 8.33 9.38 -11.33
N THR A 814 7.59 9.79 -12.36
CA THR A 814 6.72 10.97 -12.30
C THR A 814 5.28 10.52 -12.10
N SER A 815 4.66 11.06 -11.05
CA SER A 815 3.22 10.96 -10.76
C SER A 815 2.52 12.25 -11.21
N TYR A 816 1.34 12.11 -11.82
CA TYR A 816 0.52 13.23 -12.29
C TYR A 816 -0.76 13.34 -11.48
N SER A 817 -1.22 14.56 -11.23
CA SER A 817 -2.52 14.80 -10.57
C SER A 817 -3.70 14.18 -11.35
N ASP A 818 -3.57 14.12 -12.68
CA ASP A 818 -4.56 13.56 -13.61
C ASP A 818 -4.67 12.03 -13.55
N SER A 819 -3.79 11.30 -12.85
CA SER A 819 -3.96 9.85 -12.65
C SER A 819 -4.81 9.49 -11.44
N HIS A 820 -5.11 10.45 -10.56
CA HIS A 820 -5.80 10.19 -9.29
C HIS A 820 -7.32 10.36 -9.43
N ASP A 821 -8.08 9.27 -9.27
CA ASP A 821 -9.53 9.26 -9.53
C ASP A 821 -10.35 10.13 -8.57
N GLN A 822 -9.92 10.27 -7.32
CA GLN A 822 -10.66 11.07 -6.33
C GLN A 822 -10.54 12.57 -6.61
N LEU A 823 -9.39 13.01 -7.11
CA LEU A 823 -9.11 14.42 -7.39
C LEU A 823 -9.87 14.90 -8.63
N LYS A 824 -10.00 14.04 -9.64
CA LYS A 824 -10.85 14.28 -10.83
C LYS A 824 -12.29 14.60 -10.46
N LYS A 825 -12.81 14.02 -9.37
CA LYS A 825 -14.18 14.30 -8.89
C LYS A 825 -14.32 15.71 -8.30
N ILE A 826 -13.24 16.33 -7.82
CA ILE A 826 -13.26 17.69 -7.26
C ILE A 826 -12.98 18.73 -8.35
N LEU A 827 -11.83 18.61 -9.02
CA LEU A 827 -11.33 19.63 -9.96
C LEU A 827 -11.88 19.46 -11.39
N GLY A 828 -12.54 18.33 -11.67
CA GLY A 828 -12.86 17.90 -13.03
C GLY A 828 -11.68 17.15 -13.67
N GLY A 829 -11.98 16.35 -14.70
CA GLY A 829 -10.94 15.72 -15.52
C GLY A 829 -10.26 16.72 -16.46
N PRO A 830 -9.17 16.32 -17.16
CA PRO A 830 -8.49 17.18 -18.12
C PRO A 830 -9.46 17.69 -19.20
N ILE A 831 -9.35 18.98 -19.52
CA ILE A 831 -10.26 19.65 -20.44
C ILE A 831 -9.83 19.30 -21.87
N SER A 832 -10.56 18.39 -22.52
CA SER A 832 -10.33 18.07 -23.93
C SER A 832 -11.25 18.89 -24.84
N LEU A 833 -10.78 19.18 -26.05
CA LEU A 833 -11.60 19.83 -27.09
C LEU A 833 -12.87 19.02 -27.42
N GLY A 834 -12.78 17.69 -27.32
CA GLY A 834 -13.92 16.79 -27.46
C GLY A 834 -14.97 16.98 -26.36
N ASN A 835 -14.53 17.11 -25.10
CA ASN A 835 -15.42 17.37 -23.97
C ASN A 835 -16.08 18.74 -24.06
N ILE A 836 -15.34 19.78 -24.48
CA ILE A 836 -15.90 21.11 -24.74
C ILE A 836 -16.92 21.05 -25.87
N ARG A 837 -16.61 20.38 -26.99
CA ARG A 837 -17.55 20.21 -28.10
C ARG A 837 -18.81 19.48 -27.63
N ASN A 838 -18.69 18.40 -26.86
CA ASN A 838 -19.83 17.66 -26.33
C ASN A 838 -20.63 18.48 -25.33
N PHE A 839 -19.98 19.31 -24.50
CA PHE A 839 -20.64 20.24 -23.59
C PHE A 839 -21.39 21.34 -24.34
N ILE A 840 -20.78 21.95 -25.36
CA ILE A 840 -21.42 22.96 -26.20
C ILE A 840 -22.59 22.34 -26.98
N VAL A 841 -22.42 21.16 -27.56
CA VAL A 841 -23.47 20.45 -28.31
C VAL A 841 -24.61 20.06 -27.38
N SER A 842 -24.34 19.51 -26.19
CA SER A 842 -25.37 19.15 -25.22
C SER A 842 -26.08 20.37 -24.62
N THR A 843 -25.34 21.45 -24.34
CA THR A 843 -25.90 22.73 -23.89
C THR A 843 -26.72 23.40 -24.99
N TRP A 844 -26.26 23.34 -26.24
CA TRP A 844 -27.00 23.79 -27.42
C TRP A 844 -28.27 22.96 -27.64
N HIS A 845 -28.21 21.64 -27.45
CA HIS A 845 -29.39 20.78 -27.49
C HIS A 845 -30.36 21.06 -26.32
N ARG A 846 -29.86 21.36 -25.11
CA ARG A 846 -30.68 21.78 -23.97
C ARG A 846 -31.32 23.16 -24.20
N LEU A 847 -30.58 24.12 -24.73
CA LEU A 847 -31.09 25.44 -25.10
C LEU A 847 -32.09 25.34 -26.25
N ARG A 848 -31.86 24.47 -27.23
CA ARG A 848 -32.82 24.23 -28.33
C ARG A 848 -34.08 23.52 -27.83
N LYS A 849 -33.98 22.60 -26.87
CA LYS A 849 -35.15 22.02 -26.18
C LYS A 849 -35.86 23.03 -25.28
N GLY A 850 -35.13 23.94 -24.63
CA GLY A 850 -35.68 25.02 -23.80
C GLY A 850 -36.36 26.14 -24.60
N CYS A 851 -35.82 26.50 -25.76
CA CYS A 851 -36.41 27.49 -26.67
C CYS A 851 -37.52 26.92 -27.56
N GLY A 852 -37.67 25.59 -27.64
CA GLY A 852 -38.78 24.91 -28.34
C GLY A 852 -40.02 24.68 -27.49
N ALA A 853 -39.96 24.92 -26.17
CA ALA A 853 -41.05 24.72 -25.21
C ALA A 853 -41.74 26.04 -24.80
N GLY A 854 -41.62 27.09 -25.62
CA GLY A 854 -42.30 28.36 -25.43
C GLY A 854 -43.42 28.56 -26.46
N CYS A 855 -44.45 27.72 -26.43
CA CYS A 855 -45.82 27.96 -26.93
C CYS A 855 -46.62 26.64 -26.84
N ASN A 856 -47.11 26.31 -25.65
CA ASN A 856 -48.49 25.83 -25.51
C ASN A 856 -48.94 25.98 -24.05
N SER A 857 -49.98 26.80 -23.91
CA SER A 857 -50.79 27.02 -22.72
C SER A 857 -51.54 25.73 -22.33
N GLY A 858 -51.67 25.46 -21.03
CA GLY A 858 -52.64 24.49 -20.49
C GLY A 858 -52.13 23.75 -19.27
N GLY A 859 -52.67 24.06 -18.09
CA GLY A 859 -52.18 23.63 -16.78
C GLY A 859 -52.40 22.16 -16.41
N ASN A 860 -51.63 21.67 -15.44
CA ASN A 860 -52.10 21.54 -14.06
C ASN A 860 -50.93 21.21 -13.12
N ILE A 861 -51.02 21.79 -11.93
CA ILE A 861 -50.15 21.58 -10.77
C ILE A 861 -50.52 20.25 -10.11
N GLU A 862 -49.54 19.44 -9.73
CA GLU A 862 -49.47 18.81 -8.40
C GLU A 862 -48.08 18.20 -8.11
N ASP A 863 -47.75 18.23 -6.83
CA ASP A 863 -46.44 18.20 -6.20
C ASP A 863 -45.81 16.80 -5.97
N SER A 864 -44.50 16.86 -5.69
CA SER A 864 -43.74 16.10 -4.69
C SER A 864 -43.01 14.78 -5.08
N ASP A 865 -41.68 14.92 -5.02
CA ASP A 865 -40.75 14.18 -4.15
C ASP A 865 -40.07 12.85 -4.57
N THR A 866 -38.75 13.00 -4.66
CA THR A 866 -37.68 12.09 -4.15
C THR A 866 -37.31 10.83 -4.95
N GLY A 867 -35.99 10.66 -5.14
CA GLY A 867 -35.39 9.38 -5.49
C GLY A 867 -34.25 9.46 -6.48
N GLY A 868 -33.05 9.79 -5.99
CA GLY A 868 -31.82 9.63 -6.74
C GLY A 868 -31.56 8.16 -7.08
N GLY A 869 -31.35 7.88 -8.37
CA GLY A 869 -30.96 6.56 -8.87
C GLY A 869 -29.92 6.73 -9.97
N THR A 870 -28.67 6.43 -9.61
CA THR A 870 -27.49 6.40 -10.47
C THR A 870 -27.67 5.45 -11.66
N SER A 871 -27.62 5.99 -12.88
CA SER A 871 -27.56 5.20 -14.12
C SER A 871 -26.17 4.58 -14.30
N CYS A 872 -26.12 3.25 -14.30
CA CYS A 872 -25.00 2.47 -14.79
C CYS A 872 -24.97 2.54 -16.33
N THR A 873 -23.85 3.00 -16.87
CA THR A 873 -23.51 2.92 -18.30
C THR A 873 -22.95 1.54 -18.62
N SER A 874 -23.69 0.75 -19.41
CA SER A 874 -23.15 -0.36 -20.19
C SER A 874 -23.25 0.01 -21.67
N ASN A 875 -22.10 0.30 -22.28
CA ASN A 875 -21.92 0.30 -23.72
C ASN A 875 -21.16 -0.97 -24.08
N ASN A 876 -21.72 -1.77 -24.99
CA ASN A 876 -21.04 -2.26 -26.19
C ASN A 876 -21.98 -3.17 -26.99
N ALA A 877 -22.35 -2.77 -28.20
CA ALA A 877 -22.01 -3.49 -29.43
C ALA A 877 -22.63 -2.80 -30.66
N THR A 878 -21.79 -2.68 -31.68
CA THR A 878 -21.98 -2.09 -33.01
C THR A 878 -22.75 -2.99 -33.98
N THR A 879 -23.72 -2.38 -34.67
CA THR A 879 -24.16 -2.55 -36.08
C THR A 879 -23.65 -3.72 -36.93
N ALA A 880 -24.58 -4.46 -37.59
CA ALA A 880 -24.72 -4.53 -39.06
C ALA A 880 -25.94 -5.35 -39.56
N ASN A 881 -26.68 -4.75 -40.50
CA ASN A 881 -27.45 -5.30 -41.65
C ASN A 881 -28.78 -6.09 -41.48
N ASP A 882 -29.91 -5.37 -41.66
CA ASP A 882 -30.97 -5.51 -42.71
C ASP A 882 -31.36 -6.90 -43.30
N PRO A 883 -32.54 -7.03 -43.95
CA PRO A 883 -33.93 -6.64 -43.59
C PRO A 883 -34.92 -7.81 -43.91
N HIS A 884 -36.21 -7.73 -43.54
CA HIS A 884 -37.35 -8.20 -44.38
C HIS A 884 -38.71 -8.04 -43.69
N SER A 885 -39.43 -6.99 -44.13
CA SER A 885 -40.83 -6.99 -44.60
C SER A 885 -41.91 -7.94 -44.00
N SER A 886 -42.87 -7.29 -43.34
CA SER A 886 -44.28 -7.11 -43.77
C SER A 886 -45.38 -8.11 -43.38
N VAL A 887 -46.57 -7.49 -43.21
CA VAL A 887 -47.95 -8.01 -43.27
C VAL A 887 -48.53 -8.48 -41.92
N ILE A 888 -49.76 -8.15 -41.46
CA ILE A 888 -50.77 -7.09 -41.57
C ILE A 888 -52.04 -7.68 -40.89
N GLN A 889 -52.92 -6.80 -40.37
CA GLN A 889 -54.34 -7.02 -40.02
C GLN A 889 -54.67 -7.85 -38.76
N GLY A 890 -55.61 -7.45 -37.90
CA GLY A 890 -56.47 -6.26 -37.91
C GLY A 890 -57.76 -6.46 -37.09
N SER A 891 -58.28 -5.31 -36.63
CA SER A 891 -59.70 -4.99 -36.36
C SER A 891 -60.34 -5.49 -35.04
N THR A 892 -60.70 -4.56 -34.13
CA THR A 892 -62.07 -3.99 -33.86
C THR A 892 -62.90 -4.87 -32.92
N GLY A 893 -63.63 -4.40 -31.90
CA GLY A 893 -63.96 -3.08 -31.37
C GLY A 893 -64.93 -3.25 -30.17
N ASN A 894 -64.96 -2.24 -29.30
CA ASN A 894 -65.94 -1.80 -28.28
C ASN A 894 -67.42 -2.27 -28.36
N PRO A 895 -68.33 -1.88 -27.41
CA PRO A 895 -68.21 -1.50 -25.97
C PRO A 895 -69.41 -1.96 -25.08
N GLY A 896 -69.38 -1.64 -23.77
CA GLY A 896 -70.60 -1.17 -23.06
C GLY A 896 -70.87 -1.65 -21.62
N GLN A 897 -70.83 -0.68 -20.66
CA GLN A 897 -71.72 -0.43 -19.48
C GLN A 897 -72.15 -1.59 -18.55
N GLY A 898 -72.24 -1.50 -17.21
CA GLY A 898 -72.13 -0.42 -16.21
C GLY A 898 -72.86 -0.83 -14.90
N LEU A 899 -72.52 -0.16 -13.78
CA LEU A 899 -73.20 -0.06 -12.45
C LEU A 899 -73.29 -1.33 -11.56
N GLY A 900 -73.17 -1.30 -10.22
CA GLY A 900 -72.96 -0.25 -9.21
C GLY A 900 -73.25 -0.78 -7.77
N ALA A 901 -72.72 -0.08 -6.74
CA ALA A 901 -73.01 -0.13 -5.29
C ALA A 901 -72.59 -1.39 -4.48
N GLY A 902 -72.10 -1.34 -3.24
CA GLY A 902 -71.83 -0.28 -2.25
C GLY A 902 -71.64 -0.87 -0.83
N LEU A 903 -70.95 -0.13 0.04
CA LEU A 903 -70.96 -0.11 1.53
C LEU A 903 -70.10 -1.11 2.37
N HIS A 904 -69.36 -0.50 3.32
CA HIS A 904 -68.43 -1.00 4.36
C HIS A 904 -69.13 -1.57 5.64
N PRO A 905 -68.44 -1.74 6.81
CA PRO A 905 -67.66 -2.87 7.36
C PRO A 905 -68.34 -3.41 8.68
N PRO A 906 -67.77 -4.22 9.65
CA PRO A 906 -66.65 -3.85 10.56
C PRO A 906 -65.83 -4.99 11.28
N VAL A 907 -64.67 -4.58 11.86
CA VAL A 907 -64.01 -4.85 13.18
C VAL A 907 -64.23 -6.14 14.04
N THR A 908 -63.11 -6.84 14.34
CA THR A 908 -62.58 -7.67 15.47
C THR A 908 -63.43 -8.56 16.42
N SER A 909 -62.95 -9.80 16.70
CA SER A 909 -62.73 -10.39 18.06
C SER A 909 -62.05 -11.80 18.01
N TYR A 910 -61.19 -12.12 19.00
CA TYR A 910 -60.45 -13.40 19.24
C TYR A 910 -61.35 -14.60 19.70
N PRO A 911 -60.82 -15.78 20.14
CA PRO A 911 -60.46 -17.00 19.40
C PRO A 911 -61.25 -18.26 19.89
N PRO A 912 -60.93 -19.49 19.41
CA PRO A 912 -60.79 -20.59 20.36
C PRO A 912 -59.67 -21.61 20.05
N THR A 913 -59.57 -22.55 21.00
CA THR A 913 -58.47 -23.41 21.46
C THR A 913 -58.44 -24.85 20.93
N LEU A 914 -57.25 -25.47 21.07
CA LEU A 914 -56.94 -26.86 21.48
C LEU A 914 -56.95 -28.01 20.45
N GLY A 915 -55.79 -28.70 20.36
CA GLY A 915 -55.66 -30.06 19.81
C GLY A 915 -54.21 -30.52 19.62
N ASN A 916 -53.59 -31.04 20.69
CA ASN A 916 -52.23 -31.63 20.82
C ASN A 916 -51.89 -32.68 19.73
N MET A 917 -50.64 -33.07 19.40
CA MET A 917 -49.49 -33.41 20.27
C MET A 917 -48.23 -33.73 19.40
N LYS A 918 -47.04 -33.30 19.87
CA LYS A 918 -45.64 -33.82 19.70
C LYS A 918 -45.16 -34.20 18.27
N GLN A 919 -44.00 -33.78 17.76
CA GLN A 919 -42.65 -33.68 18.34
C GLN A 919 -41.73 -32.97 17.29
N ASN A 920 -40.61 -32.40 17.74
CA ASN A 920 -39.45 -31.89 16.98
C ASN A 920 -39.58 -30.51 16.30
N TYR A 921 -38.99 -29.47 16.91
CA TYR A 921 -38.28 -28.39 16.19
C TYR A 921 -37.32 -27.67 17.14
N MET A 922 -36.03 -27.68 16.79
CA MET A 922 -35.12 -26.59 17.15
C MET A 922 -34.16 -26.40 15.99
N TYR A 923 -34.54 -25.53 15.05
CA TYR A 923 -33.63 -24.76 14.21
C TYR A 923 -34.44 -23.66 13.52
N ILE A 924 -33.88 -22.44 13.53
CA ILE A 924 -34.15 -21.27 12.66
C ILE A 924 -34.92 -20.10 13.31
N VAL A 925 -34.23 -18.95 13.24
CA VAL A 925 -34.59 -17.53 13.43
C VAL A 925 -34.53 -16.95 14.85
N SER A 926 -33.44 -16.23 15.11
CA SER A 926 -33.54 -14.91 15.74
C SER A 926 -32.63 -13.94 14.98
N LEU A 927 -33.26 -13.06 14.19
CA LEU A 927 -32.66 -11.86 13.62
C LEU A 927 -33.66 -10.73 13.92
N LEU A 928 -33.15 -9.67 14.55
CA LEU A 928 -33.81 -8.38 14.85
C LEU A 928 -34.67 -8.42 16.15
N ALA A 929 -34.46 -7.57 17.16
CA ALA A 929 -33.81 -6.27 17.20
C ALA A 929 -33.50 -5.78 18.64
N VAL A 930 -32.62 -4.77 18.72
CA VAL A 930 -32.41 -3.78 19.82
C VAL A 930 -31.73 -4.36 21.07
N GLY A 931 -30.61 -3.86 21.61
CA GLY A 931 -30.05 -2.52 21.64
C GLY A 931 -29.92 -2.09 23.10
N PHE A 932 -28.67 -1.83 23.54
CA PHE A 932 -28.23 -1.24 24.82
C PHE A 932 -28.20 -2.09 26.12
N SER A 933 -26.95 -2.42 26.49
CA SER A 933 -26.30 -2.29 27.82
C SER A 933 -26.65 -3.20 29.00
N TRP A 934 -25.67 -4.08 29.26
CA TRP A 934 -25.05 -4.42 30.56
C TRP A 934 -25.69 -5.45 31.52
N TYR A 935 -24.91 -6.53 31.72
CA TYR A 935 -24.68 -7.34 32.93
C TYR A 935 -25.85 -8.13 33.54
N VAL A 936 -25.75 -9.47 33.51
CA VAL A 936 -25.55 -10.38 34.66
C VAL A 936 -25.96 -11.82 34.30
N CYS A 937 -25.04 -12.76 34.53
CA CYS A 937 -25.15 -14.20 34.80
C CYS A 937 -26.07 -15.12 33.99
N SER A 938 -25.46 -16.13 33.35
CA SER A 938 -25.63 -17.51 33.82
C SER A 938 -24.50 -18.42 33.31
N LEU A 939 -23.50 -18.67 34.15
CA LEU A 939 -22.55 -19.76 33.99
C LEU A 939 -22.49 -20.47 35.35
N TYR A 940 -22.83 -21.76 35.33
CA TYR A 940 -22.82 -22.63 36.51
C TYR A 940 -21.43 -22.59 37.18
N LEU A 941 -21.36 -22.13 38.43
CA LEU A 941 -20.16 -22.19 39.26
C LEU A 941 -19.97 -23.62 39.77
N PHE A 942 -18.93 -24.32 39.33
CA PHE A 942 -18.49 -25.57 39.95
C PHE A 942 -17.33 -25.29 40.93
N LYS A 943 -17.27 -26.08 42.00
CA LYS A 943 -16.27 -25.94 43.07
C LYS A 943 -15.04 -26.79 42.72
N ILE A 944 -13.86 -26.28 43.03
CA ILE A 944 -12.59 -26.99 42.82
C ILE A 944 -11.78 -27.05 44.11
N GLN A 945 -10.89 -28.03 44.21
CA GLN A 945 -9.89 -28.15 45.27
C GLN A 945 -8.49 -28.07 44.66
N ILE A 946 -7.58 -27.31 45.28
CA ILE A 946 -6.18 -27.22 44.84
C ILE A 946 -5.46 -28.52 45.22
N VAL A 947 -4.87 -29.20 44.23
CA VAL A 947 -4.08 -30.42 44.42
C VAL A 947 -2.58 -30.17 44.22
N ASP A 948 -2.21 -29.25 43.33
CA ASP A 948 -0.81 -28.90 43.07
C ASP A 948 -0.61 -27.38 43.13
N PRO A 949 -0.13 -26.85 44.28
CA PRO A 949 0.18 -25.43 44.42
C PRO A 949 1.26 -24.90 43.48
N SER A 950 2.06 -25.77 42.83
CA SER A 950 3.09 -25.35 41.87
C SER A 950 2.50 -24.84 40.55
N GLN A 951 1.24 -25.16 40.25
CA GLN A 951 0.50 -24.72 39.07
C GLN A 951 -0.20 -23.37 39.24
N ILE A 952 0.07 -22.67 40.36
CA ILE A 952 -0.53 -21.38 40.68
C ILE A 952 0.30 -20.27 40.03
N LEU A 953 -0.39 -19.40 39.30
CA LEU A 953 0.21 -18.30 38.55
C LEU A 953 0.22 -17.05 39.42
N ASP A 954 1.23 -16.90 40.27
CA ASP A 954 1.29 -15.87 41.31
C ASP A 954 1.62 -14.44 40.81
N GLY A 955 2.18 -14.32 39.60
CA GLY A 955 2.57 -13.06 38.96
C GLY A 955 1.83 -12.70 37.65
N ILE A 956 0.84 -13.49 37.23
CA ILE A 956 0.15 -13.28 35.94
C ILE A 956 -0.63 -11.96 35.88
N ASN A 957 -1.04 -11.44 37.03
CA ASN A 957 -1.70 -10.15 37.15
C ASN A 957 -0.78 -8.95 36.86
N LEU A 958 0.56 -9.13 36.86
CA LEU A 958 1.56 -8.07 36.64
C LEU A 958 2.18 -8.10 35.22
N SER A 959 1.80 -9.05 34.36
CA SER A 959 2.38 -9.17 33.01
C SER A 959 2.10 -7.93 32.17
N LYS A 960 3.18 -7.23 31.76
CA LYS A 960 3.14 -6.04 30.88
C LYS A 960 2.56 -6.33 29.49
N ARG A 961 2.40 -7.61 29.13
CA ARG A 961 1.96 -8.05 27.79
C ARG A 961 0.44 -8.27 27.66
N LYS A 962 -0.38 -7.99 28.70
CA LYS A 962 -1.85 -8.21 28.69
C LYS A 962 -2.23 -9.61 28.15
N GLU A 963 -1.54 -10.64 28.63
CA GLU A 963 -1.63 -12.01 28.11
C GLU A 963 -2.93 -12.75 28.45
N LEU A 964 -3.84 -12.17 29.26
CA LEU A 964 -5.19 -12.68 29.47
C LEU A 964 -6.14 -11.49 29.59
N GLN A 965 -7.33 -11.59 28.97
CA GLN A 965 -8.39 -10.60 29.14
C GLN A 965 -9.16 -10.90 30.43
N TRP A 966 -9.07 -9.99 31.41
CA TRP A 966 -9.68 -10.17 32.72
C TRP A 966 -11.17 -9.78 32.71
N PRO A 967 -12.03 -10.48 33.47
CA PRO A 967 -13.45 -10.15 33.56
C PRO A 967 -13.71 -8.80 34.26
N ASP A 968 -12.83 -8.42 35.20
CA ASP A 968 -12.87 -7.16 35.92
C ASP A 968 -11.45 -6.73 36.34
N GLU A 969 -11.16 -5.44 36.18
CA GLU A 969 -9.83 -4.87 36.45
C GLU A 969 -9.51 -4.79 37.95
N GLY A 970 -10.52 -4.65 38.81
CA GLY A 970 -10.39 -4.73 40.26
C GLY A 970 -10.10 -6.15 40.74
N ILE A 971 -10.65 -7.16 40.07
CA ILE A 971 -10.31 -8.57 40.34
C ILE A 971 -8.85 -8.86 39.93
N ARG A 972 -8.39 -8.36 38.79
CA ARG A 972 -6.99 -8.49 38.35
C ARG A 972 -6.00 -7.99 39.40
N LEU A 973 -6.24 -6.79 39.95
CA LEU A 973 -5.36 -6.22 40.99
C LEU A 973 -5.34 -7.07 42.28
N LYS A 974 -6.41 -7.80 42.58
CA LYS A 974 -6.53 -8.68 43.76
C LYS A 974 -6.04 -10.11 43.53
N ALA A 975 -5.86 -10.54 42.29
CA ALA A 975 -5.64 -11.94 41.89
C ALA A 975 -4.17 -12.39 41.87
N GLY A 976 -3.24 -11.67 42.50
CA GLY A 976 -1.84 -12.05 42.54
C GLY A 976 -1.16 -11.82 43.88
N ARG A 977 0.08 -12.29 43.99
CA ARG A 977 0.83 -12.40 45.25
C ARG A 977 0.91 -11.11 46.05
N ASN A 978 1.03 -9.96 45.37
CA ASN A 978 1.09 -8.65 46.02
C ASN A 978 -0.16 -8.34 46.87
N SER A 979 -1.31 -8.93 46.54
CA SER A 979 -2.60 -8.75 47.23
C SER A 979 -2.87 -9.83 48.29
N TRP A 980 -2.11 -10.92 48.27
CA TRP A 980 -2.21 -12.01 49.23
C TRP A 980 -1.42 -11.73 50.53
N LYS A 981 -0.37 -10.90 50.47
CA LYS A 981 0.52 -10.58 51.62
C LYS A 981 1.14 -11.85 52.22
N ASP A 982 0.87 -12.15 53.49
CA ASP A 982 1.37 -13.32 54.21
C ASP A 982 0.56 -14.60 53.94
N TRP A 983 -0.55 -14.49 53.21
CA TRP A 983 -1.39 -15.62 52.82
C TRP A 983 -0.89 -16.23 51.51
N SER A 984 -0.93 -17.56 51.40
CA SER A 984 -0.68 -18.25 50.13
C SER A 984 -1.64 -19.43 49.97
N PRO A 985 -2.11 -19.70 48.75
CA PRO A 985 -2.93 -20.88 48.47
C PRO A 985 -2.13 -22.17 48.72
N GLN A 986 -2.73 -23.12 49.44
CA GLN A 986 -2.13 -24.41 49.80
C GLN A 986 -2.94 -25.58 49.24
N GLU A 987 -2.31 -26.74 49.18
CA GLU A 987 -2.96 -28.00 48.81
C GLU A 987 -4.14 -28.29 49.77
N GLY A 988 -5.26 -28.72 49.22
CA GLY A 988 -6.49 -29.01 49.94
C GLY A 988 -7.46 -27.84 50.09
N MET A 989 -7.08 -26.61 49.73
CA MET A 989 -7.98 -25.45 49.75
C MET A 989 -9.02 -25.52 48.64
N GLU A 990 -10.27 -25.21 48.97
CA GLU A 990 -11.40 -25.24 48.04
C GLU A 990 -11.84 -23.83 47.64
N GLY A 991 -12.29 -23.68 46.40
CA GLY A 991 -12.78 -22.40 45.88
C GLY A 991 -13.72 -22.54 44.69
N HIS A 992 -14.39 -21.44 44.36
CA HIS A 992 -15.32 -21.40 43.24
C HIS A 992 -14.67 -20.80 42.00
N VAL A 993 -14.87 -21.44 40.84
CA VAL A 993 -14.38 -20.91 39.56
C VAL A 993 -15.24 -19.74 39.11
N ILE A 994 -14.64 -18.56 39.01
CA ILE A 994 -15.30 -17.31 38.57
C ILE A 994 -15.16 -17.12 37.07
N HIS A 995 -14.02 -17.54 36.50
CA HIS A 995 -13.72 -17.36 35.09
C HIS A 995 -12.76 -18.43 34.59
N ARG A 996 -12.88 -18.79 33.32
CA ARG A 996 -12.07 -19.84 32.68
C ARG A 996 -11.51 -19.33 31.36
N TRP A 997 -10.20 -19.44 31.20
CA TRP A 997 -9.51 -19.19 29.94
C TRP A 997 -9.05 -20.50 29.32
N VAL A 998 -9.44 -20.77 28.08
CA VAL A 998 -9.15 -22.02 27.35
C VAL A 998 -8.25 -21.71 26.14
N PRO A 999 -7.26 -22.56 25.81
CA PRO A 999 -6.48 -22.43 24.58
C PRO A 999 -7.39 -22.45 23.34
N CYS A 1000 -7.00 -21.70 22.31
CA CYS A 1000 -7.74 -21.63 21.04
C CYS A 1000 -9.21 -21.16 21.14
N SER A 1001 -9.64 -20.55 22.27
CA SER A 1001 -11.00 -19.98 22.36
C SER A 1001 -11.21 -18.89 21.30
N ARG A 1002 -12.36 -18.96 20.62
CA ARG A 1002 -12.74 -17.99 19.58
C ARG A 1002 -13.05 -16.61 20.17
N ASP A 1003 -13.47 -16.57 21.44
CA ASP A 1003 -13.72 -15.35 22.20
C ASP A 1003 -12.44 -14.89 22.93
N PRO A 1004 -11.93 -13.67 22.64
CA PRO A 1004 -10.77 -13.11 23.33
C PRO A 1004 -10.92 -13.04 24.85
N GLY A 1005 -12.14 -12.86 25.37
CA GLY A 1005 -12.42 -12.78 26.81
C GLY A 1005 -12.14 -14.08 27.59
N THR A 1006 -12.17 -15.22 26.89
CA THR A 1006 -11.99 -16.56 27.46
C THR A 1006 -10.79 -17.28 26.84
N ARG A 1007 -9.92 -16.58 26.10
CA ARG A 1007 -8.74 -17.18 25.47
C ARG A 1007 -7.56 -17.24 26.43
N SER A 1008 -6.96 -18.42 26.54
CA SER A 1008 -5.66 -18.58 27.19
C SER A 1008 -4.52 -18.43 26.18
N HIS A 1009 -3.49 -17.66 26.56
CA HIS A 1009 -2.27 -17.48 25.76
C HIS A 1009 -1.11 -18.39 26.20
N ILE A 1010 -1.33 -19.24 27.21
CA ILE A 1010 -0.30 -20.13 27.81
C ILE A 1010 -0.42 -21.57 27.28
N ASP A 1011 -1.20 -21.80 26.21
CA ASP A 1011 -1.51 -23.13 25.65
C ASP A 1011 -2.00 -24.16 26.69
N LYS A 1012 -2.52 -23.66 27.82
CA LYS A 1012 -3.11 -24.42 28.91
C LYS A 1012 -4.37 -23.72 29.41
N THR A 1013 -5.35 -24.47 29.91
CA THR A 1013 -6.53 -23.88 30.55
C THR A 1013 -6.15 -23.23 31.87
N VAL A 1014 -6.51 -21.96 32.04
CA VAL A 1014 -6.30 -21.19 33.28
C VAL A 1014 -7.66 -20.93 33.92
N LEU A 1015 -7.76 -21.16 35.22
CA LEU A 1015 -8.95 -20.92 36.03
C LEU A 1015 -8.70 -19.76 36.99
N LEU A 1016 -9.67 -18.86 37.07
CA LEU A 1016 -9.75 -17.84 38.12
C LEU A 1016 -10.66 -18.36 39.22
N VAL A 1017 -10.09 -18.58 40.39
CA VAL A 1017 -10.77 -19.22 41.53
C VAL A 1017 -10.89 -18.22 42.67
N GLN A 1018 -12.07 -18.13 43.27
CA GLN A 1018 -12.31 -17.45 44.53
C GLN A 1018 -12.12 -18.42 45.69
N ILE A 1019 -11.19 -18.12 46.59
CA ILE A 1019 -11.01 -18.83 47.86
C ILE A 1019 -11.21 -17.79 48.96
N ASP A 1020 -12.30 -17.92 49.72
CA ASP A 1020 -12.77 -16.90 50.67
C ASP A 1020 -12.89 -15.51 50.02
N ASP A 1021 -12.14 -14.51 50.53
CA ASP A 1021 -12.08 -13.14 50.02
C ASP A 1021 -10.91 -12.90 49.02
N LYS A 1022 -10.22 -13.96 48.60
CA LYS A 1022 -9.03 -13.90 47.74
C LYS A 1022 -9.29 -14.51 46.37
N TYR A 1023 -8.60 -13.98 45.37
CA TYR A 1023 -8.66 -14.45 43.99
C TYR A 1023 -7.32 -15.10 43.63
N VAL A 1024 -7.36 -16.30 43.04
CA VAL A 1024 -6.19 -17.09 42.68
C VAL A 1024 -6.33 -17.60 41.26
N THR A 1025 -5.30 -17.40 40.45
CA THR A 1025 -5.21 -17.99 39.11
C THR A 1025 -4.41 -19.29 39.15
N VAL A 1026 -5.00 -20.38 38.66
CA VAL A 1026 -4.42 -21.73 38.70
C VAL A 1026 -4.64 -22.43 37.37
N ILE A 1027 -3.68 -23.25 36.93
CA ILE A 1027 -3.84 -24.08 35.74
C ILE A 1027 -4.76 -25.26 36.08
N GLU A 1028 -5.67 -25.61 35.16
CA GLU A 1028 -6.68 -26.67 35.36
C GLU A 1028 -6.09 -28.02 35.81
N THR A 1029 -4.87 -28.38 35.38
CA THR A 1029 -4.19 -29.61 35.81
C THR A 1029 -3.79 -29.64 37.29
N GLY A 1030 -3.77 -28.49 37.96
CA GLY A 1030 -3.42 -28.38 39.38
C GLY A 1030 -4.60 -28.41 40.33
N VAL A 1031 -5.83 -28.65 39.83
CA VAL A 1031 -7.06 -28.66 40.63
C VAL A 1031 -7.90 -29.92 40.38
N LEU A 1032 -8.65 -30.33 41.40
CA LEU A 1032 -9.65 -31.38 41.36
C LEU A 1032 -11.04 -30.76 41.34
N GLU A 1033 -11.88 -31.13 40.37
CA GLU A 1033 -13.26 -30.67 40.28
C GLU A 1033 -14.16 -31.44 41.27
N LEU A 1034 -14.83 -30.73 42.18
CA LEU A 1034 -15.70 -31.30 43.21
C LEU A 1034 -17.19 -31.35 42.78
N GLY A 1035 -17.52 -30.84 41.58
CA GLY A 1035 -18.88 -30.75 41.05
C GLY A 1035 -19.61 -29.45 41.42
N ALA A 1036 -20.80 -29.26 40.83
CA ALA A 1036 -21.70 -28.15 41.15
C ALA A 1036 -22.48 -28.46 42.43
N GLU A 1037 -22.48 -27.55 43.41
CA GLU A 1037 -23.44 -27.59 44.52
C GLU A 1037 -24.85 -27.35 43.93
N VAL A 1038 -25.79 -28.24 44.22
CA VAL A 1038 -27.22 -28.13 43.84
C VAL A 1038 -27.93 -27.13 44.75
#